data_AF-A0A8C8DF28-F1
#
_entry.id   AF-A0A8C8DF28-F1
#
_cell.length_a   1.000
_cell.length_b   1.000
_cell.length_c   1.000
_cell.angle_alpha   90.00
_cell.angle_beta   90.00
_cell.angle_gamma   90.00
#
_symmetry.space_group_name_H-M   'P 1'
#
loop_
_entity.id
_entity.type
_entity.pdbx_description
1 polymer ?
#
loop_
_entity_poly.entity_id
_entity_poly.type
_entity_poly.pdbx_seq_one_letter_code
_entity_poly.pdbx_strand_id
1 'polypeptide(L)'
;MVLTGKRSEKGPVCWRRRVKSEYMRLRQLKRFRRADEVKSMFNSNRQRILERTDILNAEWKTRRIQPVHIMTSVSSLRGTREVEDETVLHNIPYMGDEILDQDGTFIEELIKNYDGKVHGDRECGFINDEIFVELVGALTQYSDNDDEDDDEEEQEFKLEKMDDSSKKFPSDKIFEAISSMFPDKGSTEELREKYKELTEPQLPGALPPECTPNMDGPNARSVQREQSLHSFHTLFCRRCFKYDCFLHPFHATPNTYKRKNMENLVDSKPCGDECYMYLYPDGMATERSKTPSKRPVSRRRGRPIGNSRPSTPTVSTDTKDTDSEREGKDDDNDDDDDDDDDDKKDETTSSSEGNSRCQTPVKLKLTCDPQVVDWSGAEASLFRVLIGTYYDNYCAIARLIGTKTCRQVYEFRVKESSIIARAPAEDEDTPPRKKKRKHRLWATHCRKIQLKKDGSSNHVYNYQPCDHPRQPCDSSCPCVTAQNFCEKFCQCSSECQNRFPGCRCKAQCNTKQCPCYLAVRECDPDLCLTCGAAEHWDSKNVSCKNCSIQRGAKKHLLLAPSDVAGWGIFIKEPVQKNEFISEYCGEIISQDEADRRGKVYDKYMCSFLFNLNNDFVVDATRKGNKIRFANHSVHPNCYAKVMMVNGDHRIGIFAKRTIQTGEELFFDYRYSQADALKYVGIERESEMP
;
A
#
# COMPACT_ATOMS: atom_id res chain seq x y z
N MET A 1 8.41 45.67 49.62
CA MET A 1 7.84 44.76 48.60
C MET A 1 8.62 44.94 47.32
N VAL A 2 9.66 44.13 47.16
CA VAL A 2 10.44 44.03 45.91
C VAL A 2 9.68 43.03 45.05
N LEU A 3 9.12 43.48 43.93
CA LEU A 3 8.52 42.59 42.94
C LEU A 3 9.64 41.96 42.12
N THR A 4 9.69 40.64 42.22
CA THR A 4 10.60 39.71 41.58
C THR A 4 10.54 39.82 40.06
N GLY A 5 11.69 40.09 39.45
CA GLY A 5 11.89 39.93 38.01
C GLY A 5 11.89 38.44 37.66
N LYS A 6 10.93 38.00 36.85
CA LYS A 6 11.00 36.71 36.16
C LYS A 6 12.22 36.73 35.22
N ARG A 7 13.18 35.83 35.45
CA ARG A 7 14.37 35.65 34.61
C ARG A 7 13.99 35.12 33.21
N SER A 8 14.75 35.57 32.22
CA SER A 8 14.56 35.36 30.78
C SER A 8 14.92 33.95 30.35
N GLU A 9 13.98 33.21 29.74
CA GLU A 9 14.33 32.03 28.94
C GLU A 9 15.29 32.45 27.80
N LYS A 10 16.39 31.71 27.58
CA LYS A 10 17.35 32.01 26.50
C LYS A 10 16.65 31.90 25.14
N GLY A 11 16.63 32.99 24.37
CA GLY A 11 15.93 33.05 23.08
C GLY A 11 16.59 32.20 21.96
N PRO A 12 15.88 31.91 20.85
CA PRO A 12 16.32 31.00 19.79
C PRO A 12 17.65 31.38 19.10
N VAL A 13 17.99 32.67 19.09
CA VAL A 13 19.25 33.18 18.52
C VAL A 13 20.46 32.84 19.40
N CYS A 14 20.28 32.78 20.72
CA CYS A 14 21.33 32.43 21.67
C CYS A 14 21.76 30.97 21.48
N TRP A 15 20.79 30.07 21.37
CA TRP A 15 21.02 28.65 21.10
C TRP A 15 21.75 28.41 19.78
N ARG A 16 21.36 29.10 18.69
CA ARG A 16 22.07 29.01 17.39
C ARG A 16 23.54 29.42 17.48
N ARG A 17 23.84 30.51 18.18
CA ARG A 17 25.24 30.96 18.39
C ARG A 17 26.05 29.93 19.19
N ARG A 18 25.43 29.31 20.21
CA ARG A 18 26.08 28.29 21.04
C ARG A 18 26.36 27.01 20.25
N VAL A 19 25.37 26.52 19.49
CA VAL A 19 25.52 25.38 18.58
C VAL A 19 26.69 25.61 17.63
N LYS A 20 26.79 26.80 17.01
CA LYS A 20 27.90 27.16 16.12
C LYS A 20 29.26 27.14 16.84
N SER A 21 29.33 27.69 18.05
CA SER A 21 30.56 27.74 18.85
C SER A 21 31.04 26.34 19.24
N GLU A 22 30.15 25.51 19.79
CA GLU A 22 30.50 24.13 20.20
C GLU A 22 30.84 23.25 19.01
N TYR A 23 30.10 23.38 17.91
CA TYR A 23 30.43 22.69 16.66
C TYR A 23 31.85 23.05 16.16
N MET A 24 32.21 24.34 16.17
CA MET A 24 33.55 24.77 15.77
C MET A 24 34.64 24.24 16.71
N ARG A 25 34.40 24.24 18.03
CA ARG A 25 35.32 23.70 19.04
C ARG A 25 35.56 22.20 18.84
N LEU A 26 34.48 21.40 18.73
CA LEU A 26 34.55 19.95 18.52
C LEU A 26 35.25 19.62 17.19
N ARG A 27 34.93 20.35 16.12
CA ARG A 27 35.55 20.17 14.81
C ARG A 27 37.06 20.46 14.84
N GLN A 28 37.49 21.54 15.52
CA GLN A 28 38.92 21.83 15.67
C GLN A 28 39.63 20.76 16.48
N LEU A 29 39.04 20.34 17.61
CA LEU A 29 39.62 19.30 18.46
C LEU A 29 39.78 17.96 17.72
N LYS A 30 38.75 17.53 16.97
CA LYS A 30 38.85 16.33 16.13
C LYS A 30 39.87 16.50 15.00
N ARG A 31 39.93 17.67 14.36
CA ARG A 31 40.93 17.94 13.31
C ARG A 31 42.35 17.79 13.83
N PHE A 32 42.65 18.28 15.04
CA PHE A 32 43.96 18.12 15.65
C PHE A 32 44.25 16.66 16.01
N ARG A 33 43.33 15.96 16.68
CA ARG A 33 43.53 14.54 17.03
C ARG A 33 43.73 13.65 15.79
N ARG A 34 42.98 13.92 14.72
CA ARG A 34 42.99 13.11 13.50
C ARG A 34 44.10 13.51 12.52
N ALA A 35 44.84 14.60 12.75
CA ALA A 35 45.85 15.11 11.81
C ALA A 35 47.00 14.11 11.59
N ASP A 36 47.49 13.48 12.66
CA ASP A 36 48.60 12.52 12.58
C ASP A 36 48.15 11.19 11.95
N GLU A 37 46.96 10.72 12.31
CA GLU A 37 46.33 9.55 11.68
C GLU A 37 46.15 9.75 10.17
N VAL A 38 45.62 10.92 9.78
CA VAL A 38 45.41 11.29 8.37
C VAL A 38 46.74 11.40 7.63
N LYS A 39 47.77 11.97 8.23
CA LYS A 39 49.11 12.07 7.62
C LYS A 39 49.71 10.68 7.37
N SER A 40 49.57 9.76 8.32
CA SER A 40 49.97 8.36 8.16
C SER A 40 49.21 7.68 7.02
N MET A 41 47.88 7.85 6.99
CA MET A 41 47.03 7.32 5.92
C MET A 41 47.36 7.90 4.54
N PHE A 42 47.66 9.20 4.44
CA PHE A 42 48.06 9.84 3.17
C PHE A 42 49.34 9.24 2.61
N ASN A 43 50.33 8.98 3.45
CA ASN A 43 51.58 8.36 3.01
C ASN A 43 51.36 6.93 2.50
N SER A 44 50.56 6.13 3.21
CA SER A 44 50.18 4.78 2.77
C SER A 44 49.39 4.82 1.46
N ASN A 45 48.41 5.71 1.35
CA ASN A 45 47.62 5.87 0.13
C ASN A 45 48.48 6.33 -1.05
N ARG A 46 49.47 7.21 -0.82
CA ARG A 46 50.39 7.69 -1.87
C ARG A 46 51.23 6.57 -2.47
N GLN A 47 51.68 5.59 -1.68
CA GLN A 47 52.37 4.42 -2.19
C GLN A 47 51.45 3.59 -3.12
N ARG A 48 50.22 3.33 -2.68
CA ARG A 48 49.21 2.62 -3.48
C ARG A 48 48.85 3.36 -4.76
N ILE A 49 48.83 4.70 -4.73
CA ILE A 49 48.62 5.54 -5.91
C ILE A 49 49.76 5.32 -6.90
N LEU A 50 51.02 5.46 -6.46
CA LEU A 50 52.19 5.33 -7.33
C LEU A 50 52.23 3.97 -8.05
N GLU A 51 52.06 2.88 -7.29
CA GLU A 51 52.03 1.52 -7.83
C GLU A 51 50.95 1.35 -8.91
N ARG A 52 49.72 1.83 -8.63
CA ARG A 52 48.61 1.72 -9.58
C ARG A 52 48.79 2.63 -10.80
N THR A 53 49.31 3.84 -10.60
CA THR A 53 49.54 4.78 -11.70
C THR A 53 50.62 4.29 -12.64
N ASP A 54 51.66 3.63 -12.14
CA ASP A 54 52.73 3.10 -12.99
C ASP A 54 52.22 1.97 -13.90
N ILE A 55 51.36 1.09 -13.37
CA ILE A 55 50.68 0.04 -14.14
C ILE A 55 49.78 0.66 -15.22
N LEU A 56 48.92 1.62 -14.83
CA LEU A 56 48.01 2.28 -15.77
C LEU A 56 48.75 3.10 -16.84
N ASN A 57 49.88 3.72 -16.49
CA ASN A 57 50.70 4.50 -17.42
C ASN A 57 51.43 3.58 -18.42
N ALA A 58 51.82 2.37 -18.00
CA ALA A 58 52.33 1.34 -18.90
C ALA A 58 51.25 0.85 -19.87
N GLU A 59 50.03 0.62 -19.40
CA GLU A 59 48.90 0.24 -20.27
C GLU A 59 48.46 1.36 -21.22
N TRP A 60 48.41 2.60 -20.74
CA TRP A 60 47.99 3.76 -21.52
C TRP A 60 48.91 4.02 -22.72
N LYS A 61 50.21 3.81 -22.56
CA LYS A 61 51.21 3.90 -23.65
C LYS A 61 50.93 2.99 -24.84
N THR A 62 50.04 2.00 -24.70
CA THR A 62 49.76 0.99 -25.75
C THR A 62 48.42 1.17 -26.46
N ARG A 63 47.58 2.13 -26.05
CA ARG A 63 46.18 2.19 -26.52
C ARG A 63 45.90 3.44 -27.35
N ARG A 64 45.26 3.25 -28.50
CA ARG A 64 44.54 4.31 -29.23
C ARG A 64 43.04 4.07 -29.03
N ILE A 65 42.32 5.11 -28.61
CA ILE A 65 40.88 5.05 -28.27
C ILE A 65 40.12 5.87 -29.31
N GLN A 66 39.01 5.35 -29.81
CA GLN A 66 38.05 6.12 -30.60
C GLN A 66 36.89 6.60 -29.72
N PRO A 67 36.43 7.85 -29.87
CA PRO A 67 35.30 8.37 -29.14
C PRO A 67 33.98 7.82 -29.68
N VAL A 68 33.06 7.55 -28.75
CA VAL A 68 31.66 7.23 -29.02
C VAL A 68 30.83 8.47 -28.69
N HIS A 69 29.69 8.64 -29.37
CA HIS A 69 28.77 9.74 -29.14
C HIS A 69 28.27 9.79 -27.69
N ILE A 70 28.01 11.00 -27.19
CA ILE A 70 27.58 11.26 -25.81
C ILE A 70 26.23 10.57 -25.56
N MET A 71 26.19 9.72 -24.54
CA MET A 71 24.97 9.13 -24.00
C MET A 71 25.05 9.23 -22.48
N THR A 72 24.08 9.87 -21.85
CA THR A 72 23.96 9.84 -20.40
C THR A 72 23.54 8.43 -19.96
N SER A 73 24.00 7.98 -18.79
CA SER A 73 23.67 6.64 -18.31
C SER A 73 22.18 6.56 -17.96
N VAL A 74 21.51 5.54 -18.50
CA VAL A 74 20.08 5.30 -18.29
C VAL A 74 19.89 3.89 -17.78
N SER A 75 19.15 3.74 -16.69
CA SER A 75 18.77 2.40 -16.21
C SER A 75 17.64 1.81 -17.07
N SER A 76 17.83 0.59 -17.55
CA SER A 76 16.82 -0.12 -18.35
C SER A 76 15.66 -0.64 -17.50
N LEU A 77 14.43 -0.29 -17.85
CA LEU A 77 13.21 -0.74 -17.16
C LEU A 77 12.39 -1.75 -17.97
N ARG A 78 11.83 -2.75 -17.28
CA ARG A 78 10.81 -3.66 -17.85
C ARG A 78 9.37 -3.18 -17.61
N GLY A 79 9.16 -2.27 -16.67
CA GLY A 79 7.89 -1.63 -16.30
C GLY A 79 8.16 -0.28 -15.62
N THR A 80 7.12 0.55 -15.47
CA THR A 80 7.23 1.86 -14.81
C THR A 80 7.56 1.71 -13.32
N ARG A 81 8.21 2.74 -12.75
CA ARG A 81 8.61 2.78 -11.33
C ARG A 81 8.20 4.11 -10.73
N GLU A 82 7.46 4.11 -9.64
CA GLU A 82 7.16 5.32 -8.89
C GLU A 82 8.37 5.85 -8.13
N VAL A 83 8.49 7.18 -8.09
CA VAL A 83 9.56 7.90 -7.40
C VAL A 83 8.94 9.05 -6.63
N GLU A 84 9.31 9.18 -5.37
CA GLU A 84 8.88 10.28 -4.51
C GLU A 84 9.53 11.60 -4.94
N ASP A 85 8.85 12.69 -4.62
CA ASP A 85 9.27 14.04 -4.98
C ASP A 85 10.56 14.46 -4.27
N GLU A 86 11.49 15.04 -5.04
CA GLU A 86 12.74 15.57 -4.49
C GLU A 86 12.49 16.98 -3.94
N THR A 87 12.29 17.10 -2.63
CA THR A 87 12.00 18.39 -1.96
C THR A 87 13.22 19.33 -1.84
N VAL A 88 14.43 18.81 -2.08
CA VAL A 88 15.69 19.56 -2.01
C VAL A 88 16.50 19.30 -3.28
N LEU A 89 16.99 20.38 -3.89
CA LEU A 89 17.84 20.28 -5.08
C LEU A 89 19.24 19.83 -4.67
N HIS A 90 19.62 18.60 -5.03
CA HIS A 90 20.91 18.03 -4.64
C HIS A 90 22.10 18.49 -5.49
N ASN A 91 21.83 19.01 -6.69
CA ASN A 91 22.86 19.46 -7.62
C ASN A 91 22.33 20.61 -8.48
N ILE A 92 23.10 21.68 -8.61
CA ILE A 92 22.81 22.77 -9.56
C ILE A 92 23.38 22.33 -10.91
N PRO A 93 22.55 22.16 -11.96
CA PRO A 93 23.05 21.75 -13.26
C PRO A 93 24.05 22.77 -13.81
N TYR A 94 25.27 22.34 -14.10
CA TYR A 94 26.24 23.17 -14.82
C TYR A 94 25.87 23.21 -16.30
N MET A 95 25.70 24.41 -16.84
CA MET A 95 25.24 24.63 -18.23
C MET A 95 26.25 25.42 -19.07
N GLY A 96 27.47 25.59 -18.56
CA GLY A 96 28.50 26.43 -19.18
C GLY A 96 28.42 27.88 -18.72
N ASP A 97 29.59 28.50 -18.55
CA ASP A 97 29.71 29.89 -18.07
C ASP A 97 29.02 30.89 -19.03
N GLU A 98 29.05 30.60 -20.33
CA GLU A 98 28.42 31.43 -21.38
C GLU A 98 26.90 31.55 -21.24
N ILE A 99 26.22 30.53 -20.72
CA ILE A 99 24.76 30.51 -20.50
C ILE A 99 24.41 31.16 -19.16
N LEU A 100 25.28 31.01 -18.16
CA LEU A 100 25.11 31.61 -16.83
C LEU A 100 25.21 33.14 -16.88
N ASP A 101 26.07 33.68 -17.75
CA ASP A 101 26.23 35.13 -17.95
C ASP A 101 25.04 35.78 -18.68
N GLN A 102 24.24 35.02 -19.43
CA GLN A 102 23.11 35.53 -20.21
C GLN A 102 21.78 35.51 -19.45
N ASP A 103 21.61 34.59 -18.49
CA ASP A 103 20.28 34.22 -17.97
C ASP A 103 20.32 33.85 -16.47
N GLY A 104 20.94 34.71 -15.66
CA GLY A 104 21.09 34.50 -14.21
C GLY A 104 19.77 34.36 -13.43
N THR A 105 18.66 34.86 -13.99
CA THR A 105 17.30 34.72 -13.44
C THR A 105 16.82 33.26 -13.41
N PHE A 106 17.30 32.42 -14.32
CA PHE A 106 16.92 31.01 -14.38
C PHE A 106 17.34 30.26 -13.11
N ILE A 107 18.56 30.51 -12.62
CA ILE A 107 19.08 29.84 -11.43
C ILE A 107 18.27 30.25 -10.19
N GLU A 108 17.93 31.54 -10.07
CA GLU A 108 17.07 32.03 -8.99
C GLU A 108 15.67 31.41 -9.04
N GLU A 109 15.07 31.31 -10.23
CA GLU A 109 13.76 30.70 -10.41
C GLU A 109 13.78 29.19 -10.14
N LEU A 110 14.85 28.50 -10.55
CA LEU A 110 15.05 27.08 -10.27
C LEU A 110 15.14 26.85 -8.76
N ILE A 111 15.93 27.65 -8.04
CA ILE A 111 16.07 27.56 -6.58
C ILE A 111 14.74 27.85 -5.88
N LYS A 112 13.96 28.83 -6.38
CA LYS A 112 12.64 29.16 -5.83
C LYS A 112 11.65 28.00 -5.89
N ASN A 113 11.71 27.15 -6.92
CA ASN A 113 10.84 25.97 -7.01
C ASN A 113 11.13 24.90 -5.95
N TYR A 114 12.33 24.91 -5.37
CA TYR A 114 12.71 24.03 -4.26
C TYR A 114 12.64 24.78 -2.92
N ASP A 115 11.78 25.81 -2.82
CA ASP A 115 11.64 26.67 -1.64
C ASP A 115 12.96 27.29 -1.14
N GLY A 116 13.92 27.51 -2.04
CA GLY A 116 15.26 28.00 -1.67
C GLY A 116 16.21 26.93 -1.14
N LYS A 117 15.83 25.65 -1.13
CA LYS A 117 16.62 24.56 -0.54
C LYS A 117 17.55 23.93 -1.58
N VAL A 118 18.83 24.26 -1.49
CA VAL A 118 19.91 23.59 -2.24
C VAL A 118 20.80 22.83 -1.28
N HIS A 119 21.10 21.57 -1.60
CA HIS A 119 22.02 20.77 -0.81
C HIS A 119 23.40 21.43 -0.76
N GLY A 120 23.84 21.78 0.45
CA GLY A 120 25.15 22.40 0.70
C GLY A 120 25.15 23.93 0.73
N ASP A 121 24.00 24.58 0.55
CA ASP A 121 23.85 26.01 0.84
C ASP A 121 23.85 26.22 2.37
N ARG A 122 24.99 26.63 2.93
CA ARG A 122 25.22 26.66 4.39
C ARG A 122 26.06 27.84 4.83
N GLU A 123 25.71 28.42 5.99
CA GLU A 123 26.61 29.26 6.77
C GLU A 123 27.63 28.46 7.63
N CYS A 124 27.40 27.15 7.86
CA CYS A 124 28.23 26.28 8.70
C CYS A 124 28.53 24.91 8.04
N GLY A 125 29.76 24.42 8.20
CA GLY A 125 30.29 23.25 7.48
C GLY A 125 29.73 21.87 7.84
N PHE A 126 30.39 20.83 7.32
CA PHE A 126 30.01 19.40 7.39
C PHE A 126 29.77 18.84 8.81
N ILE A 127 28.60 18.23 9.07
CA ILE A 127 28.29 17.47 10.29
C ILE A 127 28.11 15.98 9.93
N ASN A 128 28.86 15.11 10.58
CA ASN A 128 28.70 13.66 10.49
C ASN A 128 28.08 13.10 11.78
N ASP A 129 27.65 11.85 11.75
CA ASP A 129 26.91 11.23 12.86
C ASP A 129 27.71 11.21 14.18
N GLU A 130 29.04 11.03 14.10
CA GLU A 130 29.92 11.12 15.27
C GLU A 130 29.96 12.52 15.89
N ILE A 131 30.14 13.57 15.07
CA ILE A 131 30.15 14.96 15.56
C ILE A 131 28.76 15.36 16.04
N PHE A 132 27.69 14.82 15.44
CA PHE A 132 26.32 15.06 15.85
C PHE A 132 26.04 14.56 17.27
N VAL A 133 26.40 13.30 17.59
CA VAL A 133 26.22 12.76 18.95
C VAL A 133 27.04 13.53 19.98
N GLU A 134 28.29 13.87 19.65
CA GLU A 134 29.15 14.68 20.54
C GLU A 134 28.64 16.11 20.73
N LEU A 135 28.07 16.72 19.68
CA LEU A 135 27.49 18.06 19.73
C LEU A 135 26.26 18.08 20.63
N VAL A 136 25.34 17.12 20.48
CA VAL A 136 24.17 16.98 21.36
C VAL A 136 24.62 16.72 22.81
N GLY A 137 25.62 15.86 23.01
CA GLY A 137 26.19 15.62 24.34
C GLY A 137 26.80 16.89 24.98
N ALA A 138 27.57 17.68 24.22
CA ALA A 138 28.16 18.92 24.71
C ALA A 138 27.11 20.01 25.00
N LEU A 139 26.03 20.06 24.24
CA LEU A 139 24.92 20.99 24.45
C LEU A 139 24.06 20.59 25.64
N THR A 140 23.92 19.29 25.92
CA THR A 140 23.20 18.77 27.08
C THR A 140 23.96 19.09 28.37
N GLN A 141 25.29 18.87 28.40
CA GLN A 141 26.14 19.27 29.52
C GLN A 141 26.09 20.77 29.82
N TYR A 142 25.89 21.61 28.79
CA TYR A 142 25.71 23.05 28.98
C TYR A 142 24.35 23.39 29.60
N SER A 143 23.29 22.68 29.21
CA SER A 143 21.96 22.84 29.81
C SER A 143 21.93 22.41 31.28
N ASP A 144 22.63 21.32 31.63
CA ASP A 144 22.68 20.81 33.01
C ASP A 144 23.52 21.75 33.92
N ASN A 145 24.62 22.32 33.42
CA ASN A 145 25.46 23.24 34.20
C ASN A 145 24.78 24.61 34.46
N ASP A 146 23.88 25.07 33.58
CA ASP A 146 23.10 26.29 33.83
C ASP A 146 22.01 26.08 34.92
N ASP A 147 21.58 24.84 35.16
CA ASP A 147 20.62 24.49 36.21
C ASP A 147 21.32 24.36 37.59
N GLU A 148 22.64 24.10 37.64
CA GLU A 148 23.42 24.02 38.90
C GLU A 148 23.83 25.40 39.45
N ASP A 149 23.86 26.46 38.63
CA ASP A 149 24.20 27.82 39.04
C ASP A 149 23.08 28.53 39.85
N ASP A 150 21.91 27.91 40.03
CA ASP A 150 20.78 28.43 40.82
C ASP A 150 20.62 27.76 42.21
N ASP A 151 21.48 26.79 42.59
CA ASP A 151 21.39 26.03 43.85
C ASP A 151 22.57 26.29 44.84
N GLU A 152 23.17 27.49 44.87
CA GLU A 152 24.16 27.86 45.90
C GLU A 152 23.56 28.26 47.26
N GLU A 153 22.23 28.16 47.50
CA GLU A 153 21.60 28.51 48.79
C GLU A 153 21.02 27.34 49.62
N GLU A 154 21.21 26.07 49.26
CA GLU A 154 20.86 24.93 50.14
C GLU A 154 21.97 23.87 50.25
N GLN A 155 23.13 24.25 50.79
CA GLN A 155 24.10 23.30 51.35
C GLN A 155 23.86 23.08 52.84
N GLU A 156 22.86 22.27 53.20
CA GLU A 156 22.94 21.41 54.37
C GLU A 156 21.92 20.26 54.25
N PHE A 157 22.37 19.02 54.47
CA PHE A 157 21.63 17.75 54.38
C PHE A 157 21.40 17.13 52.98
N LYS A 158 22.43 16.44 52.47
CA LYS A 158 22.46 14.96 52.34
C LYS A 158 23.73 14.49 51.61
N LEU A 159 24.79 14.25 52.37
CA LEU A 159 25.74 13.20 52.02
C LEU A 159 25.03 11.86 52.26
N GLU A 160 24.60 11.19 51.19
CA GLU A 160 24.54 9.73 51.01
C GLU A 160 23.65 9.37 49.82
N LYS A 161 24.26 9.26 48.64
CA LYS A 161 24.06 8.18 47.64
C LYS A 161 24.82 8.52 46.37
N MET A 162 26.01 7.94 46.22
CA MET A 162 26.59 7.69 44.91
C MET A 162 25.83 6.51 44.26
N ASP A 163 25.70 6.61 42.94
CA ASP A 163 25.28 5.60 41.96
C ASP A 163 23.78 5.56 41.59
N ASP A 164 23.38 6.46 40.68
CA ASP A 164 22.57 6.10 39.52
C ASP A 164 22.82 7.11 38.39
N SER A 165 23.47 6.67 37.31
CA SER A 165 23.79 7.50 36.15
C SER A 165 22.70 7.40 35.08
N SER A 166 21.47 7.80 35.43
CA SER A 166 20.44 8.03 34.42
C SER A 166 20.68 9.38 33.73
N LYS A 167 21.47 9.41 32.65
CA LYS A 167 21.58 10.61 31.79
C LYS A 167 20.17 11.01 31.35
N LYS A 168 19.69 12.19 31.77
CA LYS A 168 18.43 12.76 31.29
C LYS A 168 18.49 12.89 29.76
N PHE A 169 17.40 12.54 29.09
CA PHE A 169 17.30 12.68 27.64
C PHE A 169 17.42 14.18 27.27
N PRO A 170 18.16 14.56 26.20
CA PRO A 170 18.38 15.96 25.86
C PRO A 170 17.07 16.73 25.58
N SER A 171 17.07 18.03 25.90
CA SER A 171 15.92 18.93 25.71
C SER A 171 15.57 19.14 24.22
N ASP A 172 14.26 19.19 23.91
CA ASP A 172 13.75 19.42 22.55
C ASP A 172 14.23 20.76 21.95
N LYS A 173 14.49 21.77 22.80
CA LYS A 173 15.07 23.08 22.39
C LYS A 173 16.45 22.94 21.74
N ILE A 174 17.23 21.91 22.08
CA ILE A 174 18.55 21.63 21.49
C ILE A 174 18.39 21.14 20.04
N PHE A 175 17.43 20.24 19.80
CA PHE A 175 17.17 19.70 18.47
C PHE A 175 16.59 20.74 17.52
N GLU A 176 15.72 21.64 18.01
CA GLU A 176 15.24 22.79 17.22
C GLU A 176 16.40 23.71 16.80
N ALA A 177 17.32 24.00 17.74
CA ALA A 177 18.47 24.83 17.46
C ALA A 177 19.43 24.19 16.45
N ILE A 178 19.64 22.87 16.52
CA ILE A 178 20.46 22.13 15.56
C ILE A 178 19.76 22.07 14.20
N SER A 179 18.46 21.76 14.13
CA SER A 179 17.68 21.73 12.88
C SER A 179 17.72 23.09 12.17
N SER A 180 17.63 24.19 12.92
CA SER A 180 17.74 25.54 12.34
C SER A 180 19.12 25.87 11.75
N MET A 181 20.19 25.22 12.23
CA MET A 181 21.56 25.38 11.73
C MET A 181 21.90 24.36 10.63
N PHE A 182 21.19 23.23 10.61
CA PHE A 182 21.35 22.12 9.66
C PHE A 182 19.99 21.65 9.10
N PRO A 183 19.30 22.47 8.28
CA PRO A 183 17.97 22.12 7.78
C PRO A 183 17.95 20.88 6.88
N ASP A 184 19.08 20.53 6.27
CA ASP A 184 19.27 19.37 5.41
C ASP A 184 19.38 18.03 6.17
N LYS A 185 19.56 18.08 7.49
CA LYS A 185 19.69 16.89 8.33
C LYS A 185 18.37 16.40 8.92
N GLY A 186 17.31 17.16 8.72
CA GLY A 186 15.96 16.77 9.08
C GLY A 186 15.26 17.76 10.01
N SER A 187 13.98 17.48 10.21
CA SER A 187 13.15 18.15 11.21
C SER A 187 13.68 17.90 12.64
N THR A 188 13.17 18.67 13.60
CA THR A 188 13.48 18.49 15.03
C THR A 188 13.21 17.05 15.47
N GLU A 189 12.12 16.47 14.99
CA GLU A 189 11.67 15.12 15.28
C GLU A 189 12.63 14.07 14.69
N GLU A 190 13.03 14.23 13.42
CA GLU A 190 13.97 13.32 12.75
C GLU A 190 15.34 13.31 13.43
N LEU A 191 15.85 14.48 13.84
CA LEU A 191 17.12 14.57 14.56
C LEU A 191 17.05 13.94 15.95
N ARG A 192 15.90 14.05 16.62
CA ARG A 192 15.65 13.43 17.92
C ARG A 192 15.62 11.91 17.82
N GLU A 193 14.92 11.37 16.83
CA GLU A 193 14.88 9.93 16.56
C GLU A 193 16.26 9.41 16.19
N LYS A 194 16.97 10.11 15.30
CA LYS A 194 18.34 9.77 14.92
C LYS A 194 19.30 9.76 16.12
N TYR A 195 19.15 10.67 17.07
CA TYR A 195 19.96 10.66 18.30
C TYR A 195 19.66 9.46 19.19
N LYS A 196 18.38 9.06 19.33
CA LYS A 196 17.99 7.84 20.06
C LYS A 196 18.62 6.60 19.42
N GLU A 197 18.49 6.45 18.10
CA GLU A 197 19.07 5.32 17.36
C GLU A 197 20.60 5.19 17.53
N LEU A 198 21.30 6.32 17.56
CA LEU A 198 22.76 6.36 17.67
C LEU A 198 23.28 6.19 19.12
N THR A 199 22.46 6.46 20.13
CA THR A 199 22.86 6.43 21.55
C THR A 199 22.35 5.22 22.31
N GLU A 200 21.27 4.59 21.86
CA GLU A 200 20.81 3.33 22.44
C GLU A 200 21.78 2.19 22.07
N PRO A 201 22.34 1.45 23.04
CA PRO A 201 23.21 0.33 22.74
C PRO A 201 22.42 -0.76 22.02
N GLN A 202 22.63 -0.86 20.71
CA GLN A 202 22.20 -2.01 19.90
C GLN A 202 22.96 -3.24 20.40
N LEU A 203 22.41 -3.93 21.42
CA LEU A 203 22.85 -5.29 21.75
C LEU A 203 22.80 -6.11 20.45
N PRO A 204 23.86 -6.86 20.08
CA PRO A 204 23.86 -7.64 18.85
C PRO A 204 22.64 -8.58 18.82
N GLY A 205 21.62 -8.25 18.03
CA GLY A 205 20.38 -9.03 17.91
C GLY A 205 19.19 -8.61 18.79
N ALA A 206 19.26 -7.51 19.54
CA ALA A 206 18.07 -6.94 20.18
C ALA A 206 17.29 -6.10 19.15
N LEU A 207 16.08 -6.56 18.81
CA LEU A 207 15.17 -5.82 17.94
C LEU A 207 14.49 -4.70 18.74
N PRO A 208 14.14 -3.57 18.10
CA PRO A 208 13.30 -2.52 18.69
C PRO A 208 12.01 -3.11 19.31
N PRO A 209 11.45 -2.49 20.37
CA PRO A 209 10.31 -3.05 21.10
C PRO A 209 9.06 -3.29 20.24
N GLU A 210 8.87 -2.53 19.16
CA GLU A 210 7.78 -2.68 18.20
C GLU A 210 8.04 -3.77 17.15
N CYS A 211 9.27 -4.27 17.03
CA CYS A 211 9.62 -5.33 16.09
C CYS A 211 9.31 -6.72 16.68
N THR A 212 8.60 -7.54 15.91
CA THR A 212 8.32 -8.92 16.30
C THR A 212 9.53 -9.81 15.93
N PRO A 213 10.14 -10.55 16.88
CA PRO A 213 11.23 -11.48 16.59
C PRO A 213 10.82 -12.55 15.58
N ASN A 214 11.79 -13.04 14.80
CA ASN A 214 11.54 -14.12 13.85
C ASN A 214 11.01 -15.37 14.57
N MET A 215 9.87 -15.90 14.09
CA MET A 215 9.25 -17.12 14.61
C MET A 215 10.14 -18.35 14.45
N ASP A 216 10.99 -18.39 13.42
CA ASP A 216 11.94 -19.48 13.19
C ASP A 216 13.27 -19.28 13.96
N GLY A 217 13.40 -18.18 14.69
CA GLY A 217 14.62 -17.80 15.41
C GLY A 217 14.67 -18.33 16.85
N PRO A 218 15.87 -18.39 17.46
CA PRO A 218 16.04 -18.82 18.85
C PRO A 218 15.40 -17.86 19.86
N ASN A 219 15.16 -16.60 19.46
CA ASN A 219 14.55 -15.55 20.29
C ASN A 219 13.03 -15.42 20.06
N ALA A 220 12.38 -16.44 19.50
CA ALA A 220 10.94 -16.41 19.21
C ALA A 220 10.11 -16.19 20.49
N ARG A 221 9.27 -15.16 20.47
CA ARG A 221 8.37 -14.80 21.58
C ARG A 221 6.92 -15.17 21.24
N SER A 222 6.12 -15.38 22.29
CA SER A 222 4.68 -15.57 22.16
C SER A 222 3.99 -14.22 21.95
N VAL A 223 3.50 -13.96 20.74
CA VAL A 223 2.90 -12.69 20.31
C VAL A 223 1.49 -12.89 19.75
N GLN A 224 0.74 -11.80 19.56
CA GLN A 224 -0.60 -11.87 18.99
C GLN A 224 -0.58 -12.12 17.47
N ARG A 225 -1.72 -12.56 16.91
CA ARG A 225 -1.86 -12.77 15.45
C ARG A 225 -1.50 -11.53 14.64
N GLU A 226 -2.06 -10.37 14.99
CA GLU A 226 -1.84 -9.15 14.22
C GLU A 226 -0.39 -8.70 14.29
N GLN A 227 0.29 -8.90 15.43
CA GLN A 227 1.73 -8.62 15.56
C GLN A 227 2.57 -9.57 14.68
N SER A 228 2.26 -10.87 14.69
CA SER A 228 2.94 -11.88 13.87
C SER A 228 2.80 -11.61 12.37
N LEU A 229 1.64 -11.11 11.94
CA LEU A 229 1.33 -10.84 10.54
C LEU A 229 1.55 -9.37 10.13
N HIS A 230 1.91 -8.48 11.06
CA HIS A 230 1.94 -7.04 10.86
C HIS A 230 2.77 -6.67 9.63
N SER A 231 4.04 -7.08 9.60
CA SER A 231 4.95 -6.81 8.48
C SER A 231 4.44 -7.36 7.16
N PHE A 232 3.78 -8.52 7.19
CA PHE A 232 3.21 -9.11 5.99
C PHE A 232 1.98 -8.33 5.50
N HIS A 233 1.11 -7.86 6.40
CA HIS A 233 -0.09 -7.10 6.06
C HIS A 233 0.22 -5.68 5.58
N THR A 234 1.21 -5.02 6.17
CA THR A 234 1.55 -3.62 5.87
C THR A 234 2.38 -3.48 4.61
N LEU A 235 3.38 -4.34 4.41
CA LEU A 235 4.30 -4.23 3.27
C LEU A 235 3.78 -4.91 2.01
N PHE A 236 2.85 -5.87 2.11
CA PHE A 236 2.37 -6.60 0.94
C PHE A 236 1.41 -5.78 0.08
N CYS A 237 1.79 -5.58 -1.18
CA CYS A 237 0.90 -5.01 -2.16
C CYS A 237 0.01 -6.07 -2.82
N ARG A 238 -1.30 -6.00 -2.55
CA ARG A 238 -2.32 -6.88 -3.16
C ARG A 238 -2.44 -6.73 -4.69
N ARG A 239 -2.03 -5.59 -5.26
CA ARG A 239 -2.20 -5.31 -6.70
C ARG A 239 -1.17 -6.02 -7.56
N CYS A 240 0.09 -6.03 -7.11
CA CYS A 240 1.22 -6.60 -7.87
C CYS A 240 1.88 -7.82 -7.20
N PHE A 241 1.41 -8.23 -6.01
CA PHE A 241 1.86 -9.40 -5.25
C PHE A 241 3.35 -9.34 -4.84
N LYS A 242 3.82 -8.15 -4.42
CA LYS A 242 5.18 -7.92 -3.93
C LYS A 242 5.15 -7.19 -2.60
N TYR A 243 6.15 -7.45 -1.75
CA TYR A 243 6.41 -6.63 -0.58
C TYR A 243 7.14 -5.36 -1.00
N ASP A 244 6.76 -4.23 -0.40
CA ASP A 244 7.35 -2.90 -0.63
C ASP A 244 7.48 -2.58 -2.14
N CYS A 245 6.33 -2.52 -2.80
CA CYS A 245 6.32 -2.46 -4.26
C CYS A 245 6.64 -1.06 -4.78
N PHE A 246 7.45 -0.98 -5.84
CA PHE A 246 7.87 0.29 -6.42
C PHE A 246 6.83 0.99 -7.32
N LEU A 247 5.53 0.69 -7.20
CA LEU A 247 4.49 1.20 -8.11
C LEU A 247 3.25 1.73 -7.39
N HIS A 248 3.03 1.32 -6.14
CA HIS A 248 1.84 1.70 -5.39
C HIS A 248 2.30 2.27 -4.05
N PRO A 249 2.09 3.57 -3.78
CA PRO A 249 2.67 4.23 -2.62
C PRO A 249 1.82 4.03 -1.36
N PHE A 250 0.51 3.81 -1.54
CA PHE A 250 -0.43 3.61 -0.45
C PHE A 250 -0.45 2.14 0.01
N HIS A 251 -0.28 1.95 1.32
CA HIS A 251 -0.43 0.65 1.97
C HIS A 251 -1.83 0.04 1.78
N ALA A 252 -1.92 -1.28 1.85
CA ALA A 252 -3.18 -1.99 1.75
C ALA A 252 -4.17 -1.55 2.84
N THR A 253 -5.44 -1.35 2.49
CA THR A 253 -6.45 -1.01 3.51
C THR A 253 -6.67 -2.20 4.46
N PRO A 254 -6.95 -1.96 5.76
CA PRO A 254 -7.07 -3.03 6.74
C PRO A 254 -8.11 -4.12 6.44
N ASN A 255 -9.13 -3.83 5.64
CA ASN A 255 -10.13 -4.83 5.26
C ASN A 255 -9.69 -5.70 4.07
N THR A 256 -8.63 -5.32 3.36
CA THR A 256 -8.13 -6.06 2.19
C THR A 256 -7.57 -7.43 2.53
N TYR A 257 -6.91 -7.57 3.70
CA TYR A 257 -6.37 -8.84 4.19
C TYR A 257 -7.35 -9.59 5.12
N LYS A 258 -8.54 -9.05 5.36
CA LYS A 258 -9.62 -9.76 6.06
C LYS A 258 -10.42 -10.58 5.07
N ARG A 259 -10.48 -11.90 5.27
CA ARG A 259 -11.27 -12.81 4.45
C ARG A 259 -12.66 -13.00 5.08
N LYS A 260 -13.71 -13.05 4.26
CA LYS A 260 -15.04 -13.48 4.72
C LYS A 260 -14.99 -14.96 5.12
N ASN A 261 -15.58 -15.29 6.26
CA ASN A 261 -15.77 -16.67 6.74
C ASN A 261 -16.62 -17.43 5.72
N MET A 262 -15.98 -18.11 4.77
CA MET A 262 -16.69 -18.92 3.79
C MET A 262 -16.30 -20.36 4.02
N GLU A 263 -17.29 -21.14 4.45
CA GLU A 263 -17.29 -22.60 4.55
C GLU A 263 -16.21 -23.17 5.48
N ASN A 264 -16.55 -23.22 6.78
CA ASN A 264 -15.97 -24.18 7.71
C ASN A 264 -16.42 -25.58 7.28
N LEU A 265 -15.74 -26.17 6.30
CA LEU A 265 -15.73 -27.62 6.10
C LEU A 265 -14.90 -28.21 7.25
N VAL A 266 -15.51 -28.32 8.44
CA VAL A 266 -14.96 -29.15 9.50
C VAL A 266 -15.18 -30.57 9.04
N ASP A 267 -14.11 -31.28 8.69
CA ASP A 267 -14.18 -32.71 8.41
C ASP A 267 -14.83 -33.40 9.61
N SER A 268 -15.89 -34.17 9.36
CA SER A 268 -16.64 -34.89 10.41
C SER A 268 -15.95 -36.19 10.85
N LYS A 269 -14.75 -36.46 10.32
CA LYS A 269 -13.97 -37.67 10.61
C LYS A 269 -12.82 -37.36 11.58
N PRO A 270 -12.55 -38.25 12.55
CA PRO A 270 -11.40 -38.09 13.43
C PRO A 270 -10.10 -38.16 12.63
N CYS A 271 -9.14 -37.30 12.96
CA CYS A 271 -7.86 -37.19 12.25
C CYS A 271 -6.82 -38.27 12.63
N GLY A 272 -7.14 -39.13 13.60
CA GLY A 272 -6.27 -40.15 14.19
C GLY A 272 -6.61 -40.41 15.66
N ASP A 273 -5.91 -41.32 16.31
CA ASP A 273 -6.24 -41.84 17.66
C ASP A 273 -6.25 -40.75 18.76
N GLU A 274 -5.44 -39.69 18.61
CA GLU A 274 -5.37 -38.54 19.52
C GLU A 274 -6.20 -37.33 19.02
N CYS A 275 -7.36 -37.60 18.40
CA CYS A 275 -8.27 -36.56 17.92
C CYS A 275 -9.11 -35.97 19.06
N TYR A 276 -9.28 -34.64 19.07
CA TYR A 276 -10.16 -33.96 20.02
C TYR A 276 -11.63 -34.43 19.96
N MET A 277 -12.05 -35.00 18.82
CA MET A 277 -13.40 -35.53 18.64
C MET A 277 -13.70 -36.71 19.57
N TYR A 278 -12.69 -37.50 19.96
CA TYR A 278 -12.89 -38.59 20.92
C TYR A 278 -13.19 -38.11 22.34
N LEU A 279 -12.99 -36.83 22.65
CA LEU A 279 -13.44 -36.23 23.90
C LEU A 279 -14.97 -36.01 23.94
N TYR A 280 -15.64 -36.10 22.78
CA TYR A 280 -17.10 -35.98 22.63
C TYR A 280 -17.64 -37.10 21.71
N PRO A 281 -17.84 -38.33 22.22
CA PRO A 281 -18.15 -39.50 21.39
C PRO A 281 -19.55 -39.54 20.77
N ASP A 282 -20.47 -38.66 21.19
CA ASP A 282 -21.85 -38.63 20.70
C ASP A 282 -22.11 -37.29 20.02
N GLY A 283 -22.76 -37.33 18.85
CA GLY A 283 -23.04 -36.21 17.95
C GLY A 283 -23.94 -35.09 18.49
N MET A 284 -23.69 -34.60 19.70
CA MET A 284 -24.10 -33.26 20.13
C MET A 284 -23.23 -32.22 19.43
N ALA A 285 -23.54 -31.99 18.17
CA ALA A 285 -23.20 -30.74 17.52
C ALA A 285 -23.79 -29.59 18.35
N THR A 286 -22.93 -28.85 19.06
CA THR A 286 -23.23 -27.53 19.61
C THR A 286 -24.56 -27.41 20.38
N GLU A 287 -24.61 -27.94 21.61
CA GLU A 287 -25.31 -27.19 22.65
C GLU A 287 -24.54 -25.87 22.82
N ARG A 288 -24.96 -24.85 22.05
CA ARG A 288 -24.62 -23.44 22.28
C ARG A 288 -24.72 -23.22 23.79
N SER A 289 -23.60 -22.93 24.43
CA SER A 289 -23.59 -22.31 25.76
C SER A 289 -24.30 -20.96 25.63
N LYS A 290 -25.63 -20.96 25.72
CA LYS A 290 -26.43 -19.77 25.98
C LYS A 290 -26.17 -19.41 27.43
N THR A 291 -25.14 -18.62 27.68
CA THR A 291 -25.08 -17.80 28.90
C THR A 291 -25.59 -16.39 28.56
N PRO A 292 -26.23 -15.71 29.53
CA PRO A 292 -27.26 -14.71 29.25
C PRO A 292 -26.67 -13.40 28.76
N SER A 293 -27.28 -12.81 27.73
CA SER A 293 -27.04 -11.44 27.33
C SER A 293 -27.42 -10.49 28.48
N LYS A 294 -26.43 -9.97 29.21
CA LYS A 294 -26.61 -8.79 30.05
C LYS A 294 -26.29 -7.53 29.23
N ARG A 295 -27.32 -7.03 28.52
CA ARG A 295 -27.59 -5.60 28.38
C ARG A 295 -29.11 -5.41 28.33
N PRO A 296 -29.74 -4.74 29.30
CA PRO A 296 -31.16 -4.46 29.23
C PRO A 296 -31.36 -3.29 28.26
N VAL A 297 -31.80 -3.59 27.03
CA VAL A 297 -32.40 -2.57 26.16
C VAL A 297 -33.90 -2.71 26.34
N SER A 298 -34.45 -1.83 27.17
CA SER A 298 -35.88 -1.62 27.36
C SER A 298 -36.55 -1.31 26.01
N ARG A 299 -37.26 -2.28 25.44
CA ARG A 299 -38.26 -2.02 24.40
C ARG A 299 -39.58 -1.65 25.07
N ARG A 300 -39.76 -0.37 25.40
CA ARG A 300 -41.12 0.18 25.52
C ARG A 300 -41.68 0.38 24.12
N ARG A 301 -42.66 -0.45 23.75
CA ARG A 301 -43.66 -0.12 22.72
C ARG A 301 -44.39 1.13 23.20
N GLY A 302 -44.18 2.25 22.52
CA GLY A 302 -44.91 3.51 22.72
C GLY A 302 -45.48 3.97 21.39
N ARG A 303 -46.81 3.96 21.31
CA ARG A 303 -47.68 4.45 20.23
C ARG A 303 -47.40 5.95 19.93
N PRO A 304 -47.64 6.46 18.70
CA PRO A 304 -47.20 7.79 18.31
C PRO A 304 -48.07 8.88 18.93
N ILE A 305 -47.45 9.94 19.44
CA ILE A 305 -48.12 11.18 19.84
C ILE A 305 -47.44 12.31 19.08
N GLY A 306 -48.16 12.85 18.09
CA GLY A 306 -47.83 14.08 17.41
C GLY A 306 -48.08 15.30 18.29
N ASN A 307 -47.36 16.36 17.93
CA ASN A 307 -47.33 17.70 18.53
C ASN A 307 -48.67 18.22 19.09
N SER A 308 -48.59 18.80 20.28
CA SER A 308 -49.53 19.82 20.74
C SER A 308 -48.85 21.18 20.79
N ARG A 309 -49.35 22.14 20.00
CA ARG A 309 -49.51 23.54 20.43
C ARG A 309 -50.98 23.94 20.20
N PRO A 310 -51.53 24.87 20.98
CA PRO A 310 -52.89 24.74 21.48
C PRO A 310 -53.92 25.65 20.80
N SER A 311 -55.20 25.30 21.07
CA SER A 311 -56.34 26.19 21.35
C SER A 311 -57.53 26.18 20.36
N THR A 312 -58.68 25.85 20.95
CA THR A 312 -60.04 26.44 20.79
C THR A 312 -60.97 25.98 19.64
N PRO A 313 -62.31 26.02 19.87
CA PRO A 313 -63.20 24.87 19.67
C PRO A 313 -64.33 25.14 18.65
N THR A 314 -65.10 24.11 18.27
CA THR A 314 -66.52 24.18 17.83
C THR A 314 -67.04 22.75 17.58
N VAL A 315 -68.00 22.25 18.38
CA VAL A 315 -69.47 22.18 18.08
C VAL A 315 -69.74 21.26 16.87
N SER A 316 -70.07 19.96 17.01
CA SER A 316 -71.35 19.33 17.43
C SER A 316 -71.95 18.50 16.28
N THR A 317 -72.90 17.63 16.63
CA THR A 317 -73.83 16.81 15.81
C THR A 317 -73.32 15.39 15.46
N ASP A 318 -73.72 14.36 16.21
CA ASP A 318 -75.03 13.65 16.23
C ASP A 318 -75.26 12.86 14.93
N THR A 319 -75.30 11.53 14.93
CA THR A 319 -76.46 10.68 15.29
C THR A 319 -76.00 9.20 15.22
N LYS A 320 -76.28 8.34 16.23
CA LYS A 320 -77.47 7.46 16.41
C LYS A 320 -77.65 6.45 15.26
N ASP A 321 -77.86 5.14 15.43
CA ASP A 321 -78.57 4.30 16.43
C ASP A 321 -78.12 2.81 16.17
N THR A 322 -77.85 1.95 17.18
CA THR A 322 -78.72 0.85 17.73
C THR A 322 -79.36 -0.08 16.67
N ASP A 323 -79.61 -1.38 16.83
CA ASP A 323 -79.44 -2.39 17.88
C ASP A 323 -79.63 -3.79 17.21
N SER A 324 -78.94 -4.78 17.76
CA SER A 324 -79.33 -6.18 18.08
C SER A 324 -80.50 -6.94 17.40
N GLU A 325 -80.17 -8.20 17.08
CA GLU A 325 -80.93 -9.48 17.15
C GLU A 325 -81.71 -10.08 15.94
N ARG A 326 -81.33 -11.35 15.69
CA ARG A 326 -82.13 -12.58 15.47
C ARG A 326 -82.65 -13.02 14.09
N GLU A 327 -82.09 -14.17 13.69
CA GLU A 327 -82.66 -15.40 13.11
C GLU A 327 -83.45 -15.39 11.78
N GLY A 328 -82.93 -16.19 10.82
CA GLY A 328 -83.74 -17.14 10.05
C GLY A 328 -83.44 -17.29 8.55
N LYS A 329 -82.79 -18.42 8.19
CA LYS A 329 -83.06 -19.30 7.00
C LYS A 329 -82.69 -18.79 5.59
N ASP A 330 -82.19 -19.56 4.61
CA ASP A 330 -82.05 -21.01 4.34
C ASP A 330 -81.02 -21.20 3.18
N ASP A 331 -80.36 -22.38 3.13
CA ASP A 331 -80.02 -23.23 1.96
C ASP A 331 -78.99 -22.75 0.90
N ASP A 332 -78.08 -23.57 0.33
CA ASP A 332 -78.03 -25.04 0.21
C ASP A 332 -76.68 -25.52 -0.44
N ASN A 333 -76.37 -26.82 -0.23
CA ASN A 333 -75.58 -27.78 -1.03
C ASN A 333 -74.02 -27.69 -1.04
N ASP A 334 -73.23 -28.76 -0.89
CA ASP A 334 -73.44 -30.21 -1.11
C ASP A 334 -72.71 -31.10 -0.07
N ASP A 335 -73.40 -32.19 0.28
CA ASP A 335 -73.17 -33.40 1.11
C ASP A 335 -71.85 -34.19 0.84
N ASP A 336 -71.10 -34.63 1.88
CA ASP A 336 -71.18 -35.87 2.70
C ASP A 336 -70.39 -37.06 2.08
N ASP A 337 -69.82 -38.02 2.83
CA ASP A 337 -69.21 -38.10 4.16
C ASP A 337 -68.58 -39.52 4.23
N ASP A 338 -67.60 -39.71 5.11
CA ASP A 338 -67.51 -40.78 6.11
C ASP A 338 -66.05 -41.05 6.52
N ASP A 339 -65.73 -40.44 7.67
CA ASP A 339 -64.63 -40.71 8.59
C ASP A 339 -64.86 -42.01 9.37
N ASP A 340 -63.80 -42.56 9.97
CA ASP A 340 -63.73 -42.58 11.45
C ASP A 340 -62.37 -43.08 11.96
N ASP A 341 -61.78 -42.23 12.79
CA ASP A 341 -60.70 -42.48 13.74
C ASP A 341 -61.23 -43.25 14.97
N ASP A 342 -60.34 -43.92 15.71
CA ASP A 342 -60.62 -44.15 17.14
C ASP A 342 -59.31 -44.30 17.94
N ASP A 343 -59.25 -43.56 19.05
CA ASP A 343 -58.15 -43.45 20.00
C ASP A 343 -58.74 -43.66 21.41
N LYS A 344 -58.19 -44.59 22.22
CA LYS A 344 -58.65 -44.84 23.61
C LYS A 344 -57.51 -45.20 24.58
N LYS A 345 -57.68 -44.69 25.81
CA LYS A 345 -56.80 -44.79 27.00
C LYS A 345 -57.33 -45.73 28.10
N ASP A 346 -56.38 -46.42 28.73
CA ASP A 346 -56.10 -46.70 30.17
C ASP A 346 -57.00 -47.54 31.14
N GLU A 347 -56.27 -48.03 32.17
CA GLU A 347 -56.59 -48.74 33.44
C GLU A 347 -56.42 -50.29 33.37
N THR A 348 -55.80 -51.08 34.28
CA THR A 348 -55.19 -50.93 35.63
C THR A 348 -54.38 -52.20 36.03
N THR A 349 -53.35 -52.04 36.88
CA THR A 349 -52.80 -52.92 37.96
C THR A 349 -52.48 -54.43 37.75
N SER A 350 -51.23 -54.86 38.06
CA SER A 350 -50.88 -55.81 39.16
C SER A 350 -49.48 -56.43 39.02
N SER A 351 -48.87 -56.74 40.17
CA SER A 351 -47.48 -57.09 40.47
C SER A 351 -47.10 -58.55 40.21
N SER A 352 -45.81 -58.84 39.92
CA SER A 352 -45.08 -59.97 40.53
C SER A 352 -43.56 -59.90 40.29
N GLU A 353 -42.82 -60.39 41.29
CA GLU A 353 -41.36 -60.35 41.44
C GLU A 353 -40.63 -61.39 40.57
N GLY A 354 -39.37 -61.11 40.23
CA GLY A 354 -38.53 -62.00 39.42
C GLY A 354 -37.06 -61.56 39.33
N ASN A 355 -36.37 -61.66 40.46
CA ASN A 355 -34.92 -61.64 40.71
C ASN A 355 -34.00 -61.95 39.50
N SER A 356 -33.13 -61.01 39.10
CA SER A 356 -31.81 -61.36 38.53
C SER A 356 -30.79 -60.24 38.71
N ARG A 357 -29.70 -60.59 39.39
CA ARG A 357 -28.57 -59.74 39.81
C ARG A 357 -27.50 -59.61 38.72
N CYS A 358 -26.69 -58.56 38.86
CA CYS A 358 -25.32 -58.32 38.33
C CYS A 358 -25.24 -57.78 36.89
N GLN A 359 -24.48 -56.74 36.53
CA GLN A 359 -23.44 -55.93 37.19
C GLN A 359 -23.42 -54.52 36.58
N THR A 360 -23.12 -53.52 37.39
CA THR A 360 -22.91 -52.11 37.02
C THR A 360 -21.73 -51.93 36.07
N PRO A 361 -21.78 -51.04 35.05
CA PRO A 361 -20.59 -50.64 34.32
C PRO A 361 -19.72 -49.77 35.22
N VAL A 362 -18.49 -50.23 35.44
CA VAL A 362 -17.43 -49.45 36.07
C VAL A 362 -17.24 -48.17 35.25
N LYS A 363 -17.53 -47.05 35.89
CA LYS A 363 -17.17 -45.70 35.44
C LYS A 363 -15.63 -45.67 35.32
N LEU A 364 -15.10 -45.88 34.12
CA LEU A 364 -13.72 -45.56 33.79
C LEU A 364 -13.60 -44.03 33.81
N LYS A 365 -13.36 -43.51 35.01
CA LYS A 365 -12.88 -42.15 35.23
C LYS A 365 -11.46 -42.13 34.67
N LEU A 366 -11.30 -41.75 33.40
CA LEU A 366 -10.00 -41.32 32.89
C LEU A 366 -9.68 -39.96 33.51
N THR A 367 -9.20 -39.97 34.73
CA THR A 367 -8.34 -38.90 35.25
C THR A 367 -6.99 -39.05 34.55
N CYS A 368 -6.88 -38.51 33.34
CA CYS A 368 -5.57 -38.15 32.81
C CYS A 368 -5.29 -36.76 33.38
N ASP A 369 -4.35 -36.67 34.33
CA ASP A 369 -3.75 -35.38 34.66
C ASP A 369 -3.33 -34.71 33.35
N PRO A 370 -3.66 -33.43 33.10
CA PRO A 370 -3.21 -32.77 31.89
C PRO A 370 -1.69 -32.83 31.89
N GLN A 371 -1.12 -33.61 30.97
CA GLN A 371 0.32 -33.56 30.72
C GLN A 371 0.66 -32.09 30.50
N VAL A 372 1.56 -31.55 31.31
CA VAL A 372 2.03 -30.17 31.16
C VAL A 372 2.85 -30.15 29.88
N VAL A 373 2.17 -29.89 28.76
CA VAL A 373 2.79 -29.74 27.46
C VAL A 373 3.24 -28.29 27.34
N ASP A 374 4.55 -28.08 27.30
CA ASP A 374 5.12 -26.76 27.08
C ASP A 374 4.90 -26.32 25.63
N TRP A 375 4.53 -25.04 25.47
CA TRP A 375 4.36 -24.38 24.18
C TRP A 375 5.47 -23.36 24.00
N SER A 376 6.22 -23.49 22.91
CA SER A 376 7.23 -22.48 22.57
C SER A 376 6.58 -21.16 22.14
N GLY A 377 7.34 -20.07 22.19
CA GLY A 377 6.89 -18.77 21.69
C GLY A 377 6.42 -18.82 20.23
N ALA A 378 7.12 -19.60 19.40
CA ALA A 378 6.77 -19.82 18.00
C ALA A 378 5.47 -20.61 17.83
N GLU A 379 5.30 -21.72 18.56
CA GLU A 379 4.09 -22.56 18.48
C GLU A 379 2.84 -21.81 18.94
N ALA A 380 2.94 -21.04 20.04
CA ALA A 380 1.84 -20.24 20.55
C ALA A 380 1.44 -19.12 19.57
N SER A 381 2.42 -18.43 18.98
CA SER A 381 2.16 -17.41 17.96
C SER A 381 1.55 -18.01 16.70
N LEU A 382 2.07 -19.15 16.24
CA LEU A 382 1.55 -19.87 15.08
C LEU A 382 0.12 -20.36 15.30
N PHE A 383 -0.19 -20.88 16.48
CA PHE A 383 -1.56 -21.25 16.85
C PHE A 383 -2.52 -20.06 16.76
N ARG A 384 -2.16 -18.91 17.33
CA ARG A 384 -2.99 -17.68 17.27
C ARG A 384 -3.17 -17.17 15.84
N VAL A 385 -2.15 -17.34 14.99
CA VAL A 385 -2.26 -17.06 13.56
C VAL A 385 -3.23 -18.06 12.90
N LEU A 386 -3.04 -19.36 13.09
CA LEU A 386 -3.83 -20.38 12.41
C LEU A 386 -5.31 -20.36 12.83
N ILE A 387 -5.62 -20.11 14.10
CA ILE A 387 -7.01 -20.09 14.57
C ILE A 387 -7.83 -18.95 13.95
N GLY A 388 -7.23 -17.81 13.61
CA GLY A 388 -7.96 -16.75 12.91
C GLY A 388 -8.22 -17.05 11.42
N THR A 389 -7.63 -18.13 10.87
CA THR A 389 -7.77 -18.52 9.45
C THR A 389 -8.55 -19.83 9.29
N TYR A 390 -8.28 -20.81 10.16
CA TYR A 390 -8.90 -22.14 10.17
C TYR A 390 -10.00 -22.28 11.23
N TYR A 391 -10.24 -21.24 12.04
CA TYR A 391 -11.25 -21.21 13.10
C TYR A 391 -11.15 -22.45 13.99
N ASP A 392 -12.24 -23.23 14.10
CA ASP A 392 -12.31 -24.40 14.97
C ASP A 392 -11.85 -25.70 14.31
N ASN A 393 -11.22 -25.65 13.13
CA ASN A 393 -10.62 -26.85 12.50
C ASN A 393 -9.27 -27.20 13.16
N TYR A 394 -9.32 -27.73 14.38
CA TYR A 394 -8.13 -28.09 15.16
C TYR A 394 -7.32 -29.23 14.52
N CYS A 395 -7.94 -30.09 13.71
CA CYS A 395 -7.27 -31.12 12.94
C CYS A 395 -6.27 -30.52 11.94
N ALA A 396 -6.72 -29.53 11.16
CA ALA A 396 -5.87 -28.82 10.21
C ALA A 396 -4.78 -28.00 10.92
N ILE A 397 -5.12 -27.35 12.04
CA ILE A 397 -4.16 -26.57 12.83
C ILE A 397 -3.05 -27.47 13.36
N ALA A 398 -3.38 -28.63 13.94
CA ALA A 398 -2.38 -29.59 14.42
C ALA A 398 -1.48 -30.10 13.30
N ARG A 399 -2.07 -30.41 12.13
CA ARG A 399 -1.30 -30.82 10.94
C ARG A 399 -0.31 -29.75 10.48
N LEU A 400 -0.66 -28.48 10.58
CA LEU A 400 0.19 -27.35 10.16
C LEU A 400 1.28 -27.01 11.19
N ILE A 401 0.97 -27.13 12.49
CA ILE A 401 1.97 -26.96 13.56
C ILE A 401 2.99 -28.10 13.52
N GLY A 402 2.54 -29.33 13.26
CA GLY A 402 3.39 -30.52 13.09
C GLY A 402 3.97 -31.08 14.40
N THR A 403 4.29 -30.22 15.37
CA THR A 403 4.87 -30.60 16.68
C THR A 403 3.82 -30.94 17.75
N LYS A 404 2.55 -30.60 17.52
CA LYS A 404 1.43 -30.80 18.46
C LYS A 404 0.34 -31.67 17.88
N THR A 405 -0.31 -32.47 18.72
CA THR A 405 -1.46 -33.31 18.34
C THR A 405 -2.75 -32.50 18.31
N CYS A 406 -3.78 -33.06 17.65
CA CYS A 406 -5.09 -32.42 17.54
C CYS A 406 -5.74 -32.16 18.91
N ARG A 407 -5.63 -33.13 19.83
CA ARG A 407 -6.05 -32.98 21.22
C ARG A 407 -5.32 -31.85 21.94
N GLN A 408 -3.99 -31.76 21.82
CA GLN A 408 -3.19 -30.70 22.47
C GLN A 408 -3.55 -29.30 21.96
N VAL A 409 -3.83 -29.17 20.65
CA VAL A 409 -4.29 -27.90 20.04
C VAL A 409 -5.64 -27.48 20.61
N TYR A 410 -6.57 -28.42 20.79
CA TYR A 410 -7.86 -28.15 21.41
C TYR A 410 -7.72 -27.73 22.87
N GLU A 411 -6.90 -28.44 23.67
CA GLU A 411 -6.63 -28.09 25.06
C GLU A 411 -6.01 -26.68 25.20
N PHE A 412 -5.10 -26.32 24.29
CA PHE A 412 -4.52 -24.97 24.24
C PHE A 412 -5.55 -23.90 23.87
N ARG A 413 -6.48 -24.20 22.94
CA ARG A 413 -7.63 -23.32 22.65
C ARG A 413 -8.50 -23.11 23.90
N VAL A 414 -8.81 -24.18 24.64
CA VAL A 414 -9.61 -24.07 25.87
C VAL A 414 -8.88 -23.18 26.89
N LYS A 415 -7.56 -23.32 27.04
CA LYS A 415 -6.73 -22.49 27.92
C LYS A 415 -6.69 -21.02 27.50
N GLU A 416 -6.60 -20.73 26.19
CA GLU A 416 -6.58 -19.35 25.66
C GLU A 416 -7.97 -18.74 25.42
N SER A 417 -9.06 -19.47 25.70
CA SER A 417 -10.44 -19.01 25.46
C SER A 417 -10.85 -17.80 26.31
N SER A 418 -10.11 -17.51 27.40
CA SER A 418 -10.24 -16.30 28.22
C SER A 418 -9.52 -15.08 27.64
N ILE A 419 -8.58 -15.26 26.71
CA ILE A 419 -7.71 -14.21 26.13
C ILE A 419 -8.12 -13.90 24.69
N ILE A 420 -8.59 -14.89 23.93
CA ILE A 420 -8.95 -14.74 22.51
C ILE A 420 -10.47 -14.61 22.36
N ALA A 421 -10.93 -13.45 21.90
CA ALA A 421 -12.34 -13.25 21.55
C ALA A 421 -12.82 -14.29 20.53
N ARG A 422 -14.01 -14.86 20.73
CA ARG A 422 -14.66 -15.73 19.73
C ARG A 422 -14.82 -14.95 18.43
N ALA A 423 -14.71 -15.65 17.30
CA ALA A 423 -14.98 -15.06 15.99
C ALA A 423 -16.32 -14.31 16.04
N PRO A 424 -16.41 -13.07 15.53
CA PRO A 424 -17.68 -12.36 15.47
C PRO A 424 -18.69 -13.21 14.71
N ALA A 425 -19.77 -13.61 15.39
CA ALA A 425 -20.96 -14.13 14.73
C ALA A 425 -21.73 -12.92 14.21
N GLU A 426 -21.24 -12.29 13.13
CA GLU A 426 -22.07 -11.36 12.38
C GLU A 426 -22.68 -12.09 11.19
N ASP A 427 -23.97 -12.37 11.34
CA ASP A 427 -24.92 -12.58 10.26
C ASP A 427 -24.81 -11.42 9.27
N GLU A 428 -24.45 -11.72 8.03
CA GLU A 428 -24.80 -10.89 6.88
C GLU A 428 -25.32 -11.82 5.79
N ASP A 429 -26.63 -11.76 5.58
CA ASP A 429 -27.33 -12.21 4.38
C ASP A 429 -26.54 -11.80 3.13
N THR A 430 -25.77 -12.73 2.58
CA THR A 430 -25.33 -12.64 1.20
C THR A 430 -25.85 -13.87 0.47
N PRO A 431 -26.85 -13.73 -0.41
CA PRO A 431 -27.34 -14.84 -1.21
C PRO A 431 -26.21 -15.46 -2.03
N PRO A 432 -26.30 -16.76 -2.39
CA PRO A 432 -25.28 -17.44 -3.17
C PRO A 432 -24.99 -16.67 -4.47
N ARG A 433 -23.71 -16.66 -4.90
CA ARG A 433 -23.25 -16.09 -6.17
C ARG A 433 -24.07 -16.62 -7.34
N LYS A 434 -25.21 -16.01 -7.64
CA LYS A 434 -25.99 -16.29 -8.86
C LYS A 434 -25.23 -15.67 -10.02
N LYS A 435 -24.52 -16.51 -10.78
CA LYS A 435 -24.10 -16.17 -12.14
C LYS A 435 -25.38 -15.92 -12.96
N LYS A 436 -25.72 -14.65 -13.20
CA LYS A 436 -26.31 -14.11 -14.44
C LYS A 436 -26.92 -12.72 -14.20
N ARG A 437 -26.20 -11.68 -14.60
CA ARG A 437 -26.80 -10.37 -14.94
C ARG A 437 -26.89 -10.25 -16.46
N LYS A 438 -28.04 -9.80 -16.98
CA LYS A 438 -28.28 -9.65 -18.44
C LYS A 438 -27.39 -8.52 -19.00
N HIS A 439 -26.45 -8.88 -19.88
CA HIS A 439 -25.41 -8.05 -20.50
C HIS A 439 -25.93 -6.85 -21.32
N ARG A 440 -27.18 -6.90 -21.79
CA ARG A 440 -27.73 -5.92 -22.75
C ARG A 440 -27.88 -4.50 -22.19
N LEU A 441 -28.04 -4.35 -20.87
CA LEU A 441 -28.15 -3.05 -20.19
C LEU A 441 -26.78 -2.38 -19.94
N TRP A 442 -25.68 -3.15 -19.91
CA TRP A 442 -24.37 -2.65 -19.51
C TRP A 442 -23.58 -1.98 -20.64
N ALA A 443 -23.67 -2.49 -21.88
CA ALA A 443 -23.11 -1.79 -23.03
C ALA A 443 -23.73 -0.39 -23.22
N THR A 444 -24.97 -0.20 -22.76
CA THR A 444 -25.65 1.09 -22.71
C THR A 444 -25.18 1.94 -21.52
N HIS A 445 -24.91 1.33 -20.36
CA HIS A 445 -24.34 2.02 -19.19
C HIS A 445 -22.89 2.49 -19.39
N CYS A 446 -22.01 1.65 -19.97
CA CYS A 446 -20.66 2.07 -20.37
C CYS A 446 -20.71 3.21 -21.39
N ARG A 447 -21.60 3.12 -22.38
CA ARG A 447 -21.82 4.23 -23.32
C ARG A 447 -22.34 5.48 -22.62
N LYS A 448 -23.25 5.37 -21.66
CA LYS A 448 -23.78 6.50 -20.88
C LYS A 448 -22.72 7.16 -19.99
N ILE A 449 -21.81 6.39 -19.41
CA ILE A 449 -20.66 6.90 -18.64
C ILE A 449 -19.61 7.52 -19.57
N GLN A 450 -19.28 6.88 -20.70
CA GLN A 450 -18.36 7.42 -21.70
C GLN A 450 -18.88 8.75 -22.28
N LEU A 451 -20.18 8.82 -22.60
CA LEU A 451 -20.84 10.03 -23.09
C LEU A 451 -20.91 11.15 -22.04
N LYS A 452 -20.95 10.82 -20.74
CA LYS A 452 -20.77 11.82 -19.66
C LYS A 452 -19.32 12.31 -19.57
N LYS A 453 -18.34 11.43 -19.81
CA LYS A 453 -16.91 11.75 -19.83
C LYS A 453 -16.54 12.67 -21.01
N ASP A 454 -17.21 12.52 -22.16
CA ASP A 454 -17.01 13.40 -23.32
C ASP A 454 -17.59 14.82 -23.14
N GLY A 455 -18.43 15.05 -22.12
CA GLY A 455 -19.08 16.34 -21.82
C GLY A 455 -18.52 17.09 -20.60
N SER A 456 -17.56 16.50 -19.89
CA SER A 456 -16.83 17.13 -18.77
C SER A 456 -15.38 17.34 -19.20
N SER A 457 -14.69 18.30 -18.59
CA SER A 457 -13.26 18.54 -18.85
C SER A 457 -12.47 17.21 -18.74
N ASN A 458 -11.49 17.01 -19.64
CA ASN A 458 -10.72 15.77 -19.89
C ASN A 458 -9.85 15.27 -18.71
N HIS A 459 -10.28 15.50 -17.48
CA HIS A 459 -9.58 15.16 -16.25
C HIS A 459 -9.69 13.65 -15.99
N VAL A 460 -8.57 12.95 -16.08
CA VAL A 460 -8.45 11.52 -15.72
C VAL A 460 -7.63 11.45 -14.45
N TYR A 461 -8.20 10.90 -13.38
CA TYR A 461 -7.54 10.72 -12.09
C TYR A 461 -7.02 9.29 -11.92
N ASN A 462 -5.96 9.13 -11.14
CA ASN A 462 -5.38 7.83 -10.84
C ASN A 462 -6.34 6.94 -10.05
N TYR A 463 -6.30 5.63 -10.31
CA TYR A 463 -7.17 4.69 -9.62
C TYR A 463 -6.62 4.32 -8.24
N GLN A 464 -7.49 4.43 -7.23
CA GLN A 464 -7.24 3.93 -5.88
C GLN A 464 -8.42 3.04 -5.43
N PRO A 465 -8.15 1.90 -4.75
CA PRO A 465 -9.20 1.05 -4.23
C PRO A 465 -10.02 1.74 -3.15
N CYS A 466 -11.35 1.75 -3.28
CA CYS A 466 -12.23 2.26 -2.22
C CYS A 466 -12.43 1.22 -1.10
N ASP A 467 -12.53 1.71 0.13
CA ASP A 467 -12.87 0.93 1.33
C ASP A 467 -13.79 1.78 2.24
N HIS A 468 -15.08 1.46 2.22
CA HIS A 468 -16.12 2.12 3.01
C HIS A 468 -17.09 1.06 3.54
N PRO A 469 -16.77 0.40 4.68
CA PRO A 469 -17.53 -0.73 5.19
C PRO A 469 -19.02 -0.41 5.37
N ARG A 470 -19.88 -1.34 4.97
CA ARG A 470 -21.36 -1.26 5.06
C ARG A 470 -22.01 -0.12 4.28
N GLN A 471 -21.27 0.65 3.48
CA GLN A 471 -21.80 1.69 2.60
C GLN A 471 -21.70 1.29 1.12
N PRO A 472 -22.70 1.62 0.26
CA PRO A 472 -22.63 1.36 -1.17
C PRO A 472 -21.66 2.35 -1.87
N CYS A 473 -21.23 2.03 -3.10
CA CYS A 473 -20.50 3.00 -3.92
C CYS A 473 -21.47 4.00 -4.56
N ASP A 474 -21.82 5.05 -3.83
CA ASP A 474 -22.62 6.18 -4.30
C ASP A 474 -21.72 7.40 -4.64
N SER A 475 -22.28 8.62 -4.65
CA SER A 475 -21.53 9.85 -4.94
C SER A 475 -20.44 10.19 -3.91
N SER A 476 -20.45 9.59 -2.73
CA SER A 476 -19.41 9.74 -1.71
C SER A 476 -18.23 8.79 -1.90
N CYS A 477 -18.37 7.78 -2.77
CA CYS A 477 -17.31 6.81 -3.03
C CYS A 477 -16.17 7.45 -3.83
N PRO A 478 -14.91 7.36 -3.36
CA PRO A 478 -13.75 7.92 -4.06
C PRO A 478 -13.65 7.50 -5.53
N CYS A 479 -13.99 6.25 -5.85
CA CYS A 479 -14.00 5.78 -7.24
C CYS A 479 -15.02 6.54 -8.09
N VAL A 480 -16.23 6.77 -7.57
CA VAL A 480 -17.31 7.46 -8.31
C VAL A 480 -17.00 8.95 -8.44
N THR A 481 -16.49 9.59 -7.39
CA THR A 481 -16.05 11.00 -7.40
C THR A 481 -14.94 11.22 -8.42
N ALA A 482 -13.96 10.30 -8.49
CA ALA A 482 -12.89 10.31 -9.49
C ALA A 482 -13.33 9.88 -10.90
N GLN A 483 -14.63 9.57 -11.10
CA GLN A 483 -15.19 9.04 -12.35
C GLN A 483 -14.51 7.75 -12.84
N ASN A 484 -13.98 6.96 -11.91
CA ASN A 484 -13.32 5.69 -12.14
C ASN A 484 -14.25 4.50 -11.82
N PHE A 485 -14.06 3.39 -12.51
CA PHE A 485 -14.73 2.14 -12.16
C PHE A 485 -14.12 1.53 -10.89
N CYS A 486 -14.94 0.84 -10.11
CA CYS A 486 -14.43 -0.01 -9.04
C CYS A 486 -13.77 -1.26 -9.65
N GLU A 487 -12.55 -1.57 -9.24
CA GLU A 487 -11.81 -2.77 -9.69
C GLU A 487 -11.89 -3.89 -8.67
N LYS A 488 -11.36 -5.06 -9.02
CA LYS A 488 -11.22 -6.23 -8.14
C LYS A 488 -10.49 -5.96 -6.81
N PHE A 489 -9.75 -4.86 -6.71
CA PHE A 489 -9.03 -4.45 -5.50
C PHE A 489 -9.90 -3.67 -4.49
N CYS A 490 -11.03 -3.08 -4.92
CA CYS A 490 -11.94 -2.36 -4.02
C CYS A 490 -12.59 -3.33 -3.01
N GLN A 491 -12.87 -2.83 -1.80
CA GLN A 491 -13.51 -3.60 -0.71
C GLN A 491 -15.04 -3.44 -0.67
N CYS A 492 -15.63 -2.75 -1.65
CA CYS A 492 -17.08 -2.64 -1.78
C CYS A 492 -17.74 -3.98 -2.18
N SER A 493 -19.08 -4.06 -2.11
CA SER A 493 -19.85 -5.28 -2.43
C SER A 493 -19.44 -5.93 -3.75
N SER A 494 -19.47 -7.26 -3.82
CA SER A 494 -19.24 -8.02 -5.06
C SER A 494 -20.27 -7.71 -6.15
N GLU A 495 -21.44 -7.19 -5.77
CA GLU A 495 -22.51 -6.78 -6.68
C GLU A 495 -22.53 -5.27 -6.95
N CYS A 496 -21.48 -4.54 -6.54
CA CYS A 496 -21.37 -3.12 -6.75
C CYS A 496 -21.59 -2.72 -8.22
N GLN A 497 -22.49 -1.76 -8.44
CA GLN A 497 -22.90 -1.31 -9.78
C GLN A 497 -21.79 -0.56 -10.51
N ASN A 498 -20.84 0.03 -9.78
CA ASN A 498 -19.70 0.74 -10.36
C ASN A 498 -18.53 -0.21 -10.70
N ARG A 499 -18.62 -1.52 -10.44
CA ARG A 499 -17.54 -2.46 -10.77
C ARG A 499 -17.44 -2.73 -12.26
N PHE A 500 -16.22 -2.75 -12.78
CA PHE A 500 -15.99 -3.17 -14.16
C PHE A 500 -16.16 -4.70 -14.28
N PRO A 501 -17.04 -5.21 -15.16
CA PRO A 501 -17.38 -6.64 -15.18
C PRO A 501 -16.45 -7.51 -16.05
N GLY A 502 -15.53 -6.92 -16.80
CA GLY A 502 -14.77 -7.62 -17.84
C GLY A 502 -15.55 -7.80 -19.15
N CYS A 503 -14.99 -8.61 -20.07
CA CYS A 503 -15.63 -8.94 -21.35
C CYS A 503 -15.96 -10.44 -21.47
N ARG A 504 -16.89 -10.75 -22.38
CA ARG A 504 -17.28 -12.13 -22.75
C ARG A 504 -16.95 -12.46 -24.21
N CYS A 505 -15.92 -11.80 -24.75
CA CYS A 505 -15.50 -11.99 -26.12
C CYS A 505 -14.88 -13.38 -26.31
N LYS A 506 -14.97 -13.95 -27.52
CA LYS A 506 -14.34 -15.23 -27.85
C LYS A 506 -12.84 -15.10 -28.13
N ALA A 507 -12.42 -14.01 -28.78
CA ALA A 507 -11.02 -13.75 -29.12
C ALA A 507 -10.80 -12.26 -29.47
N GLN A 508 -9.54 -11.90 -29.71
CA GLN A 508 -8.99 -10.65 -30.23
C GLN A 508 -9.20 -9.40 -29.36
N CYS A 509 -10.43 -9.07 -28.97
CA CYS A 509 -10.74 -7.92 -28.11
C CYS A 509 -10.14 -6.57 -28.59
N ASN A 510 -9.94 -6.38 -29.90
CA ASN A 510 -9.28 -5.21 -30.48
C ASN A 510 -10.25 -4.28 -31.25
N THR A 511 -11.57 -4.48 -31.07
CA THR A 511 -12.61 -3.67 -31.71
C THR A 511 -13.55 -3.08 -30.68
N LYS A 512 -14.34 -2.08 -31.10
CA LYS A 512 -15.37 -1.43 -30.25
C LYS A 512 -16.48 -2.38 -29.78
N GLN A 513 -16.54 -3.62 -30.29
CA GLN A 513 -17.45 -4.65 -29.78
C GLN A 513 -17.04 -5.16 -28.40
N CYS A 514 -15.74 -5.09 -28.07
CA CYS A 514 -15.23 -5.46 -26.76
C CYS A 514 -15.43 -4.28 -25.77
N PRO A 515 -16.13 -4.48 -24.64
CA PRO A 515 -16.30 -3.43 -23.63
C PRO A 515 -14.97 -2.93 -23.06
N CYS A 516 -13.98 -3.82 -22.89
CA CYS A 516 -12.64 -3.44 -22.42
C CYS A 516 -11.97 -2.47 -23.39
N TYR A 517 -11.91 -2.83 -24.68
CA TYR A 517 -11.27 -2.01 -25.70
C TYR A 517 -11.98 -0.66 -25.89
N LEU A 518 -13.32 -0.67 -25.90
CA LEU A 518 -14.14 0.54 -25.99
C LEU A 518 -13.88 1.50 -24.83
N ALA A 519 -13.75 0.96 -23.61
CA ALA A 519 -13.43 1.73 -22.41
C ALA A 519 -11.94 2.10 -22.30
N VAL A 520 -11.11 1.81 -23.30
CA VAL A 520 -9.67 2.08 -23.30
C VAL A 520 -8.96 1.35 -22.15
N ARG A 521 -9.31 0.07 -21.97
CA ARG A 521 -8.76 -0.83 -20.96
C ARG A 521 -8.23 -2.12 -21.58
N GLU A 522 -7.15 -2.66 -21.02
CA GLU A 522 -6.79 -4.05 -21.30
C GLU A 522 -7.77 -5.03 -20.63
N CYS A 523 -7.82 -6.26 -21.14
CA CYS A 523 -8.63 -7.32 -20.58
C CYS A 523 -8.03 -7.82 -19.27
N ASP A 524 -8.76 -7.61 -18.18
CA ASP A 524 -8.38 -8.11 -16.85
C ASP A 524 -8.37 -9.66 -16.86
N PRO A 525 -7.27 -10.31 -16.45
CA PRO A 525 -7.17 -11.77 -16.45
C PRO A 525 -8.07 -12.48 -15.44
N ASP A 526 -8.50 -11.81 -14.36
CA ASP A 526 -9.39 -12.41 -13.36
C ASP A 526 -10.88 -12.28 -13.73
N LEU A 527 -11.20 -11.39 -14.69
CA LEU A 527 -12.58 -11.11 -15.13
C LEU A 527 -12.86 -11.62 -16.56
N CYS A 528 -11.91 -11.45 -17.48
CA CYS A 528 -12.07 -11.75 -18.90
C CYS A 528 -11.71 -13.20 -19.23
N LEU A 529 -12.40 -14.13 -18.60
CA LEU A 529 -12.10 -15.57 -18.61
C LEU A 529 -12.41 -16.31 -19.92
N THR A 530 -12.90 -15.61 -20.95
CA THR A 530 -13.41 -16.25 -22.19
C THR A 530 -12.66 -15.81 -23.46
N CYS A 531 -11.94 -14.68 -23.41
CA CYS A 531 -11.23 -14.17 -24.58
C CYS A 531 -9.79 -14.69 -24.70
N GLY A 532 -9.34 -15.46 -23.70
CA GLY A 532 -7.98 -15.96 -23.53
C GLY A 532 -7.01 -15.01 -22.82
N ALA A 533 -7.50 -13.95 -22.16
CA ALA A 533 -6.64 -13.09 -21.34
C ALA A 533 -6.08 -13.81 -20.10
N ALA A 534 -6.84 -14.77 -19.56
CA ALA A 534 -6.54 -15.55 -18.36
C ALA A 534 -5.72 -16.83 -18.62
N GLU A 535 -5.47 -17.18 -19.88
CA GLU A 535 -4.94 -18.48 -20.29
C GLU A 535 -3.48 -18.37 -20.79
N HIS A 536 -2.77 -19.51 -20.83
CA HIS A 536 -1.43 -19.66 -21.43
C HIS A 536 -0.43 -18.56 -21.04
N TRP A 537 -0.02 -18.51 -19.77
CA TRP A 537 0.88 -17.48 -19.24
C TRP A 537 2.29 -17.50 -19.87
N ASP A 538 2.76 -18.68 -20.28
CA ASP A 538 4.08 -18.85 -20.91
C ASP A 538 4.10 -18.35 -22.37
N SER A 539 2.94 -18.32 -23.03
CA SER A 539 2.83 -17.80 -24.40
C SER A 539 2.51 -16.32 -24.40
N LYS A 540 3.29 -15.56 -25.18
CA LYS A 540 2.98 -14.15 -25.48
C LYS A 540 1.92 -14.01 -26.57
N ASN A 541 1.73 -15.06 -27.38
CA ASN A 541 0.74 -15.07 -28.44
C ASN A 541 -0.51 -15.81 -27.96
N VAL A 542 -1.42 -15.07 -27.34
CA VAL A 542 -2.73 -15.56 -26.91
C VAL A 542 -3.84 -15.08 -27.85
N SER A 543 -5.03 -15.69 -27.74
CA SER A 543 -6.20 -15.31 -28.55
C SER A 543 -6.65 -13.87 -28.29
N CYS A 544 -6.47 -13.36 -27.07
CA CYS A 544 -6.73 -11.96 -26.73
C CYS A 544 -5.58 -11.07 -27.22
N LYS A 545 -5.88 -10.04 -28.01
CA LYS A 545 -4.90 -9.03 -28.46
C LYS A 545 -4.91 -7.75 -27.63
N ASN A 546 -5.71 -7.72 -26.57
CA ASN A 546 -5.90 -6.57 -25.68
C ASN A 546 -5.38 -6.88 -24.26
N CYS A 547 -4.21 -7.52 -24.17
CA CYS A 547 -3.50 -7.84 -22.93
C CYS A 547 -1.97 -7.81 -23.15
N SER A 548 -1.52 -6.96 -24.07
CA SER A 548 -0.13 -6.91 -24.55
C SER A 548 0.77 -6.16 -23.58
N ILE A 549 0.27 -5.08 -22.98
CA ILE A 549 1.00 -4.26 -22.00
C ILE A 549 1.22 -5.07 -20.72
N GLN A 550 0.15 -5.67 -20.16
CA GLN A 550 0.26 -6.47 -18.93
C GLN A 550 1.19 -7.69 -19.06
N ARG A 551 1.29 -8.27 -20.27
CA ARG A 551 2.20 -9.40 -20.57
C ARG A 551 3.59 -8.98 -21.02
N GLY A 552 3.82 -7.68 -21.25
CA GLY A 552 5.07 -7.19 -21.82
C GLY A 552 5.37 -7.79 -23.20
N ALA A 553 4.34 -8.00 -24.02
CA ALA A 553 4.42 -8.57 -25.37
C ALA A 553 4.94 -7.56 -26.41
N LYS A 554 6.03 -6.85 -26.07
CA LYS A 554 6.67 -5.85 -26.92
C LYS A 554 7.42 -6.48 -28.10
N LYS A 555 7.52 -5.72 -29.18
CA LYS A 555 8.31 -6.01 -30.38
C LYS A 555 9.80 -5.78 -30.12
N HIS A 556 10.63 -6.36 -30.97
CA HIS A 556 12.07 -6.19 -30.90
C HIS A 556 12.49 -4.87 -31.55
N LEU A 557 13.18 -4.03 -30.78
CA LEU A 557 13.64 -2.69 -31.19
C LEU A 557 15.17 -2.61 -31.22
N LEU A 558 15.68 -1.90 -32.21
CA LEU A 558 17.09 -1.67 -32.52
C LEU A 558 17.43 -0.19 -32.32
N LEU A 559 18.55 0.09 -31.66
CA LEU A 559 19.03 1.46 -31.42
C LEU A 559 20.09 1.80 -32.47
N ALA A 560 19.95 2.93 -33.15
CA ALA A 560 20.93 3.45 -34.08
C ALA A 560 20.83 4.99 -34.12
N PRO A 561 21.82 5.71 -34.68
CA PRO A 561 21.67 7.14 -34.93
C PRO A 561 20.41 7.42 -35.76
N SER A 562 19.66 8.48 -35.38
CA SER A 562 18.46 8.89 -36.11
C SER A 562 18.84 9.55 -37.43
N ASP A 563 17.97 9.43 -38.43
CA ASP A 563 18.09 10.19 -39.67
C ASP A 563 17.73 11.68 -39.50
N VAL A 564 17.13 12.05 -38.35
CA VAL A 564 16.71 13.41 -38.00
C VAL A 564 17.73 14.06 -37.05
N ALA A 565 17.79 13.58 -35.80
CA ALA A 565 18.67 14.13 -34.78
C ALA A 565 18.94 13.12 -33.66
N GLY A 566 20.18 13.06 -33.18
CA GLY A 566 20.56 12.24 -32.03
C GLY A 566 20.38 10.74 -32.27
N TRP A 567 19.79 10.05 -31.29
CA TRP A 567 19.51 8.62 -31.36
C TRP A 567 18.08 8.36 -31.80
N GLY A 568 17.89 7.37 -32.66
CA GLY A 568 16.58 6.90 -33.12
C GLY A 568 16.35 5.44 -32.74
N ILE A 569 15.10 5.00 -32.83
CA ILE A 569 14.74 3.60 -32.59
C ILE A 569 14.07 2.99 -33.81
N PHE A 570 14.52 1.80 -34.19
CA PHE A 570 14.14 1.11 -35.42
C PHE A 570 13.51 -0.23 -35.10
N ILE A 571 12.54 -0.64 -35.91
CA ILE A 571 11.82 -1.90 -35.68
C ILE A 571 12.49 -3.07 -36.42
N LYS A 572 12.68 -4.21 -35.75
CA LYS A 572 13.34 -5.38 -36.36
C LYS A 572 12.42 -6.15 -37.32
N GLU A 573 11.13 -6.21 -37.01
CA GLU A 573 10.13 -7.03 -37.70
C GLU A 573 8.96 -6.15 -38.14
N PRO A 574 8.28 -6.47 -39.26
CA PRO A 574 7.18 -5.65 -39.74
C PRO A 574 5.99 -5.73 -38.77
N VAL A 575 5.25 -4.64 -38.66
CA VAL A 575 4.12 -4.47 -37.73
C VAL A 575 2.91 -3.93 -38.45
N GLN A 576 1.74 -4.50 -38.17
CA GLN A 576 0.48 -4.10 -38.78
C GLN A 576 -0.12 -2.86 -38.11
N LYS A 577 -0.99 -2.15 -38.82
CA LYS A 577 -1.73 -1.01 -38.27
C LYS A 577 -2.47 -1.39 -36.96
N ASN A 578 -2.35 -0.51 -35.95
CA ASN A 578 -2.87 -0.63 -34.59
C ASN A 578 -2.27 -1.78 -33.75
N GLU A 579 -1.22 -2.43 -34.23
CA GLU A 579 -0.53 -3.45 -33.45
C GLU A 579 0.37 -2.80 -32.39
N PHE A 580 0.47 -3.46 -31.24
CA PHE A 580 1.27 -3.00 -30.10
C PHE A 580 2.77 -3.16 -30.39
N ILE A 581 3.53 -2.09 -30.17
CA ILE A 581 4.98 -2.07 -30.37
C ILE A 581 5.69 -2.23 -29.02
N SER A 582 5.50 -1.29 -28.11
CA SER A 582 6.08 -1.32 -26.77
C SER A 582 5.28 -0.42 -25.84
N GLU A 583 5.38 -0.66 -24.56
CA GLU A 583 4.99 0.33 -23.55
C GLU A 583 6.05 1.42 -23.46
N TYR A 584 5.65 2.65 -23.19
CA TYR A 584 6.58 3.73 -22.83
C TYR A 584 6.78 3.70 -21.31
N CYS A 585 7.93 3.17 -20.86
CA CYS A 585 8.23 3.02 -19.44
C CYS A 585 9.16 4.13 -18.96
N GLY A 586 8.92 4.62 -17.74
CA GLY A 586 9.75 5.60 -17.05
C GLY A 586 9.49 5.63 -15.55
N GLU A 587 10.03 6.63 -14.89
CA GLU A 587 9.69 6.99 -13.52
C GLU A 587 8.29 7.62 -13.46
N ILE A 588 7.43 7.22 -12.53
CA ILE A 588 6.15 7.87 -12.26
C ILE A 588 6.41 8.92 -11.19
N ILE A 589 6.16 10.17 -11.53
CA ILE A 589 6.40 11.35 -10.69
C ILE A 589 5.13 12.19 -10.60
N SER A 590 5.00 13.01 -9.56
CA SER A 590 3.91 13.98 -9.44
C SER A 590 3.98 15.05 -10.54
N GLN A 591 2.90 15.81 -10.74
CA GLN A 591 2.94 16.99 -11.63
C GLN A 591 3.94 18.04 -11.14
N ASP A 592 4.02 18.29 -9.83
CA ASP A 592 4.93 19.28 -9.25
C ASP A 592 6.41 18.90 -9.45
N GLU A 593 6.74 17.61 -9.34
CA GLU A 593 8.08 17.08 -9.65
C GLU A 593 8.36 17.16 -11.15
N ALA A 594 7.38 16.88 -12.00
CA ALA A 594 7.51 17.01 -13.45
C ALA A 594 7.79 18.46 -13.87
N ASP A 595 7.13 19.44 -13.26
CA ASP A 595 7.38 20.87 -13.50
C ASP A 595 8.79 21.27 -13.03
N ARG A 596 9.21 20.80 -11.85
CA ARG A 596 10.58 21.02 -11.34
C ARG A 596 11.64 20.46 -12.28
N ARG A 597 11.48 19.22 -12.75
CA ARG A 597 12.37 18.59 -13.74
C ARG A 597 12.30 19.26 -15.11
N GLY A 598 11.10 19.65 -15.52
CA GLY A 598 10.78 20.29 -16.79
C GLY A 598 11.60 21.55 -17.02
N LYS A 599 11.74 22.44 -16.02
CA LYS A 599 12.55 23.66 -16.16
C LYS A 599 14.01 23.37 -16.51
N VAL A 600 14.58 22.31 -15.92
CA VAL A 600 15.95 21.88 -16.23
C VAL A 600 16.03 21.28 -17.64
N TYR A 601 15.05 20.44 -18.01
CA TYR A 601 14.97 19.80 -19.32
C TYR A 601 14.78 20.80 -20.45
N ASP A 602 14.03 21.87 -20.19
CA ASP A 602 13.81 22.94 -21.16
C ASP A 602 15.11 23.65 -21.52
N LYS A 603 16.00 23.85 -20.54
CA LYS A 603 17.31 24.47 -20.77
C LYS A 603 18.26 23.55 -21.52
N TYR A 604 18.15 22.23 -21.30
CA TYR A 604 18.88 21.21 -22.07
C TYR A 604 18.28 20.91 -23.45
N MET A 605 17.16 21.55 -23.81
CA MET A 605 16.44 21.31 -25.07
C MET A 605 16.05 19.84 -25.29
N CYS A 606 15.82 19.08 -24.22
CA CYS A 606 15.51 17.66 -24.29
C CYS A 606 14.60 17.21 -23.13
N SER A 607 13.37 16.83 -23.45
CA SER A 607 12.39 16.36 -22.45
C SER A 607 11.83 14.98 -22.82
N PHE A 608 11.85 14.07 -21.84
CA PHE A 608 11.24 12.74 -21.94
C PHE A 608 10.05 12.58 -20.98
N LEU A 609 9.39 13.70 -20.65
CA LEU A 609 8.19 13.73 -19.83
C LEU A 609 6.96 13.40 -20.69
N PHE A 610 6.17 12.42 -20.24
CA PHE A 610 4.93 12.02 -20.89
C PHE A 610 3.80 12.04 -19.87
N ASN A 611 2.83 12.94 -20.05
CA ASN A 611 1.70 13.07 -19.13
C ASN A 611 0.83 11.79 -19.13
N LEU A 612 0.63 11.20 -17.94
CA LEU A 612 -0.08 9.92 -17.79
C LEU A 612 -1.54 10.15 -17.41
N ASN A 613 -1.78 10.97 -16.39
CA ASN A 613 -3.07 11.36 -15.86
C ASN A 613 -2.91 12.67 -15.05
N ASN A 614 -3.97 13.20 -14.47
CA ASN A 614 -3.89 14.49 -13.76
C ASN A 614 -2.96 14.48 -12.55
N ASP A 615 -2.73 13.31 -11.95
CA ASP A 615 -1.96 13.20 -10.72
C ASP A 615 -0.48 12.91 -11.01
N PHE A 616 -0.19 12.24 -12.14
CA PHE A 616 1.13 11.70 -12.42
C PHE A 616 1.61 11.88 -13.87
N VAL A 617 2.93 11.98 -14.01
CA VAL A 617 3.67 12.03 -15.28
C VAL A 617 4.66 10.87 -15.33
N VAL A 618 4.91 10.31 -16.51
CA VAL A 618 5.97 9.32 -16.74
C VAL A 618 7.21 10.02 -17.29
N ASP A 619 8.30 10.01 -16.54
CA ASP A 619 9.61 10.56 -16.91
C ASP A 619 10.57 9.45 -17.32
N ALA A 620 10.88 9.34 -18.62
CA ALA A 620 11.83 8.35 -19.09
C ALA A 620 13.30 8.81 -18.99
N THR A 621 13.60 10.02 -18.49
CA THR A 621 14.93 10.65 -18.55
C THR A 621 16.01 9.83 -17.83
N ARG A 622 15.78 9.52 -16.55
CA ARG A 622 16.74 8.80 -15.68
C ARG A 622 16.64 7.28 -15.85
N LYS A 623 15.42 6.76 -15.94
CA LYS A 623 15.13 5.33 -16.13
C LYS A 623 14.06 5.17 -17.20
N GLY A 624 14.24 4.21 -18.11
CA GLY A 624 13.26 3.98 -19.16
C GLY A 624 13.56 2.74 -19.98
N ASN A 625 12.80 2.50 -21.04
CA ASN A 625 13.01 1.38 -21.95
C ASN A 625 13.32 1.87 -23.38
N LYS A 626 13.64 0.95 -24.29
CA LYS A 626 14.14 1.28 -25.64
C LYS A 626 13.24 2.23 -26.44
N ILE A 627 11.91 2.22 -26.23
CA ILE A 627 11.01 3.07 -27.02
C ILE A 627 11.13 4.56 -26.66
N ARG A 628 11.86 4.93 -25.59
CA ARG A 628 12.15 6.34 -25.25
C ARG A 628 12.93 7.08 -26.34
N PHE A 629 13.59 6.36 -27.24
CA PHE A 629 14.34 6.90 -28.36
C PHE A 629 13.50 7.02 -29.65
N ALA A 630 12.19 6.78 -29.59
CA ALA A 630 11.29 7.07 -30.71
C ALA A 630 11.09 8.59 -30.78
N ASN A 631 11.55 9.21 -31.86
CA ASN A 631 11.59 10.65 -31.99
C ASN A 631 10.21 11.27 -32.25
N HIS A 632 10.15 12.59 -32.12
CA HIS A 632 8.99 13.38 -32.51
C HIS A 632 8.88 13.47 -34.03
N SER A 633 7.65 13.42 -34.56
CA SER A 633 7.31 13.91 -35.89
C SER A 633 5.85 14.35 -35.92
N VAL A 634 5.53 15.35 -36.74
CA VAL A 634 4.16 15.79 -37.02
C VAL A 634 3.41 14.82 -37.94
N HIS A 635 4.15 14.01 -38.72
CA HIS A 635 3.64 12.95 -39.58
C HIS A 635 4.08 11.55 -39.10
N PRO A 636 3.76 11.15 -37.86
CA PRO A 636 4.33 9.97 -37.25
C PRO A 636 3.77 8.67 -37.84
N ASN A 637 4.57 7.60 -37.75
CA ASN A 637 4.14 6.24 -38.06
C ASN A 637 3.60 5.48 -36.83
N CYS A 638 3.75 6.03 -35.62
CA CYS A 638 3.21 5.48 -34.37
C CYS A 638 2.26 6.47 -33.67
N TYR A 639 1.47 5.97 -32.73
CA TYR A 639 0.70 6.78 -31.81
C TYR A 639 0.76 6.20 -30.39
N ALA A 640 0.72 7.08 -29.40
CA ALA A 640 0.64 6.70 -27.99
C ALA A 640 -0.83 6.65 -27.53
N LYS A 641 -1.13 5.71 -26.64
CA LYS A 641 -2.44 5.57 -26.02
C LYS A 641 -2.28 5.18 -24.56
N VAL A 642 -2.72 6.06 -23.65
CA VAL A 642 -2.84 5.72 -22.22
C VAL A 642 -4.00 4.75 -22.06
N MET A 643 -3.74 3.59 -21.46
CA MET A 643 -4.75 2.57 -21.18
C MET A 643 -4.76 2.23 -19.70
N MET A 644 -5.94 1.89 -19.18
CA MET A 644 -6.06 1.35 -17.83
C MET A 644 -5.82 -0.17 -17.86
N VAL A 645 -4.83 -0.61 -17.12
CA VAL A 645 -4.31 -1.99 -17.11
C VAL A 645 -4.25 -2.49 -15.67
N ASN A 646 -5.24 -3.30 -15.27
CA ASN A 646 -5.33 -3.86 -13.92
C ASN A 646 -5.19 -2.81 -12.79
N GLY A 647 -5.84 -1.65 -12.95
CA GLY A 647 -5.80 -0.54 -11.99
C GLY A 647 -4.67 0.46 -12.19
N ASP A 648 -3.72 0.19 -13.10
CA ASP A 648 -2.61 1.08 -13.39
C ASP A 648 -2.81 1.77 -14.74
N HIS A 649 -2.58 3.09 -14.81
CA HIS A 649 -2.47 3.78 -16.10
C HIS A 649 -1.11 3.47 -16.73
N ARG A 650 -1.12 3.01 -17.99
CA ARG A 650 0.12 2.67 -18.73
C ARG A 650 0.06 3.20 -20.16
N ILE A 651 1.18 3.70 -20.66
CA ILE A 651 1.28 4.26 -22.01
C ILE A 651 1.68 3.15 -22.98
N GLY A 652 0.79 2.77 -23.89
CA GLY A 652 1.11 1.87 -24.99
C GLY A 652 1.45 2.64 -26.26
N ILE A 653 2.52 2.26 -26.95
CA ILE A 653 2.89 2.74 -28.28
C ILE A 653 2.42 1.71 -29.32
N PHE A 654 1.65 2.19 -30.29
CA PHE A 654 1.00 1.38 -31.33
C PHE A 654 1.33 1.92 -32.72
N ALA A 655 1.32 1.06 -33.72
CA ALA A 655 1.56 1.47 -35.11
C ALA A 655 0.33 2.22 -35.67
N LYS A 656 0.52 3.41 -36.25
CA LYS A 656 -0.53 4.22 -36.90
C LYS A 656 -0.85 3.74 -38.32
N ARG A 657 0.15 3.16 -38.97
CA ARG A 657 0.09 2.49 -40.29
C ARG A 657 0.87 1.18 -40.23
N THR A 658 0.87 0.41 -41.32
CA THR A 658 1.81 -0.70 -41.46
C THR A 658 3.25 -0.15 -41.50
N ILE A 659 4.15 -0.81 -40.77
CA ILE A 659 5.57 -0.45 -40.65
C ILE A 659 6.41 -1.64 -41.10
N GLN A 660 7.37 -1.40 -41.99
CA GLN A 660 8.31 -2.38 -42.54
C GLN A 660 9.53 -2.57 -41.63
N THR A 661 10.25 -3.67 -41.85
CA THR A 661 11.52 -3.94 -41.16
C THR A 661 12.52 -2.81 -41.39
N GLY A 662 13.14 -2.34 -40.32
CA GLY A 662 14.19 -1.33 -40.35
C GLY A 662 13.69 0.11 -40.42
N GLU A 663 12.38 0.37 -40.42
CA GLU A 663 11.87 1.75 -40.34
C GLU A 663 12.12 2.35 -38.94
N GLU A 664 12.51 3.64 -38.91
CA GLU A 664 12.58 4.45 -37.68
C GLU A 664 11.17 4.73 -37.15
N LEU A 665 10.99 4.67 -35.83
CA LEU A 665 9.71 4.88 -35.18
C LEU A 665 9.59 6.31 -34.67
N PHE A 666 8.49 6.97 -35.03
CA PHE A 666 8.16 8.32 -34.61
C PHE A 666 6.75 8.37 -34.04
N PHE A 667 6.53 9.19 -33.01
CA PHE A 667 5.19 9.52 -32.53
C PHE A 667 5.04 11.02 -32.26
N ASP A 668 3.81 11.51 -32.33
CA ASP A 668 3.52 12.91 -32.05
C ASP A 668 3.57 13.17 -30.54
N TYR A 669 4.43 14.10 -30.13
CA TYR A 669 4.66 14.48 -28.73
C TYR A 669 3.61 15.47 -28.24
N ARG A 670 2.80 16.02 -29.16
CA ARG A 670 1.78 17.04 -28.89
C ARG A 670 2.33 18.26 -28.17
N TYR A 671 3.53 18.67 -28.54
CA TYR A 671 4.09 19.94 -28.08
C TYR A 671 3.08 21.07 -28.31
N SER A 672 3.02 22.02 -27.37
CA SER A 672 2.33 23.27 -27.64
C SER A 672 2.99 23.96 -28.84
N GLN A 673 2.27 24.83 -29.55
CA GLN A 673 2.87 25.56 -30.69
C GLN A 673 4.16 26.32 -30.31
N ALA A 674 4.26 26.80 -29.07
CA ALA A 674 5.45 27.48 -28.57
C ALA A 674 6.63 26.53 -28.32
N ASP A 675 6.37 25.28 -27.91
CA ASP A 675 7.42 24.29 -27.62
C ASP A 675 7.87 23.55 -28.89
N ALA A 676 6.96 23.33 -29.85
CA ALA A 676 7.30 22.73 -31.13
C ALA A 676 8.39 23.53 -31.87
N LEU A 677 8.35 24.86 -31.76
CA LEU A 677 9.36 25.77 -32.33
C LEU A 677 10.73 25.68 -31.64
N LYS A 678 10.81 25.20 -30.39
CA LYS A 678 12.05 25.06 -29.62
C LYS A 678 12.74 23.70 -29.85
N TYR A 679 11.97 22.63 -29.96
CA TYR A 679 12.49 21.25 -29.94
C TYR A 679 12.56 20.58 -31.31
N VAL A 680 11.80 21.06 -32.29
CA VAL A 680 11.73 20.43 -33.61
C VAL A 680 12.58 21.24 -34.58
N GLY A 681 13.81 20.79 -34.80
CA GLY A 681 14.61 21.25 -35.94
C GLY A 681 13.82 20.95 -37.21
N ILE A 682 13.39 22.01 -37.89
CA ILE A 682 12.60 22.05 -39.13
C ILE A 682 12.82 20.76 -39.93
N GLU A 683 11.76 19.93 -40.05
CA GLU A 683 11.75 18.79 -40.97
C GLU A 683 12.29 19.28 -42.31
N ARG A 684 13.38 18.67 -42.83
CA ARG A 684 13.89 19.01 -44.16
C ARG A 684 12.70 18.95 -45.11
N GLU A 685 12.40 20.08 -45.76
CA GLU A 685 11.50 20.11 -46.91
C GLU A 685 11.94 18.97 -47.83
N SER A 686 11.15 17.91 -47.87
CA SER A 686 11.39 16.81 -48.79
C SER A 686 11.27 17.39 -50.18
N GLU A 687 12.41 17.61 -50.84
CA GLU A 687 12.49 17.82 -52.28
C GLU A 687 11.69 16.69 -52.93
N MET A 688 10.56 17.06 -53.51
CA MET A 688 9.75 16.20 -54.36
C MET A 688 10.55 15.92 -55.65
N PRO A 689 10.75 14.66 -56.06
CA PRO A 689 11.13 14.33 -57.43
C PRO A 689 10.01 14.63 -58.43
#